data_AF-B9T2S9-F1
#
_entry.id   AF-B9T2S9-F1
#
_cell.length_a   1.000
_cell.length_b   1.000
_cell.length_c   1.000
_cell.angle_alpha   90.00
_cell.angle_beta   90.00
_cell.angle_gamma   90.00
#
_symmetry.space_group_name_H-M   'P 1'
#
loop_
_entity.id
_entity.type
_entity.pdbx_description
1 polymer ?
#
loop_
_entity_poly.entity_id
_entity_poly.type
_entity_poly.pdbx_seq_one_letter_code
_entity_poly.pdbx_strand_id
1 'polypeptide(L)'
;MAKTKASSKKQQKRGVDFKKIKRKLGRKLPPPKNATNTEIKSKAIVLPEQSVASDKAGLAVSKKGLTLKELLQQTSHHNAKVRKDALNGMRDLFLKYPEELTMHRYAVMEKLRERISDDDKMVRETLYQLLKSVVLPGCKEDNQVPFISLMMAYIFNAMTHLAVEVRLAAFKFFDLVLQHHPLAFSLYAEKVLQNYGDILRKNPFYLEDKGKLKNVLAGLQRCLSLLPSNKTGSDSSEKVPFSNQLRNKKLSVIFNKLKDLLPILVNCFQDFIPLFHSMPVLDAQSFDCMRSILQSIDLVIRLFVYGTVRSNTESHASLWDENILFLTLKKILAVFPLYPMHHLSEKDDERYFTLNIMITETFLHLSECICPPADLLEKFLAFIECALLGKICSDTRSGRIVREKQILTLIPFIPKLVAPVTRNWKSHLLQAFTKTFLECNPESPVKMACLTAIEEMLFSGEGVLYPDVSDSEILDHQVTWIRELPLLLILLGNKHASSSQIVLHLLLRLGQCSILNSFLALEYDNIQYSLQEFYSTCAEGDLCYGPFIKLPRESQELSICCLYYFSHLDSFLLKAIASCCFCPELDTSVLFQMIEVLHSAYKAGHIQITDHISFFITLVSCFKAMPENLSPSVEEGVKTSSCRTFKTLGRVLCSCLSEMGDNSLVFLILERIIIEQILLTPPVVNACAMLRMLVVLDSKPTRLSEESITALSNFLPKYLIDVVHYPLGEADESRQRYYILPCFFLFDRSHKLLRLVLNAMSSLITDSTPLSSGDHGHSSRITAVVSVLLLMHKDSKIEQLLSLLRAEVDLISQNICSVQSSAGSSLSVGERHKIQCALDQLKTITSSLPQEMKNA
;
A
#
# COMPACT_ATOMS: atom_id res chain seq x y z
N MET A 1 -73.58 -36.38 51.79
CA MET A 1 -74.42 -36.37 53.01
C MET A 1 -74.27 -37.69 53.75
N ALA A 2 -74.15 -37.62 55.09
CA ALA A 2 -74.49 -38.62 56.12
C ALA A 2 -73.67 -39.94 56.36
N LYS A 3 -72.89 -39.88 57.44
CA LYS A 3 -72.62 -40.82 58.58
C LYS A 3 -73.03 -42.32 58.56
N THR A 4 -72.00 -43.16 58.77
CA THR A 4 -71.76 -44.28 59.74
C THR A 4 -72.88 -45.02 60.50
N LYS A 5 -72.77 -46.38 60.50
CA LYS A 5 -72.75 -47.38 61.62
C LYS A 5 -73.20 -48.76 61.07
N ALA A 6 -72.86 -49.96 61.53
CA ALA A 6 -71.87 -50.58 62.44
C ALA A 6 -72.06 -52.11 62.23
N SER A 7 -71.05 -52.97 62.47
CA SER A 7 -71.27 -54.43 62.57
C SER A 7 -70.48 -55.03 63.75
N SER A 8 -71.20 -55.85 64.49
CA SER A 8 -70.96 -56.41 65.82
C SER A 8 -69.80 -57.41 65.91
N LYS A 9 -68.97 -57.28 66.95
CA LYS A 9 -68.05 -58.32 67.42
C LYS A 9 -68.82 -59.46 68.10
N LYS A 10 -68.76 -60.68 67.55
CA LYS A 10 -69.13 -61.93 68.25
C LYS A 10 -67.99 -62.37 69.17
N GLN A 11 -68.31 -62.61 70.43
CA GLN A 11 -67.43 -63.24 71.44
C GLN A 11 -67.06 -64.68 71.03
N GLN A 12 -65.78 -65.02 71.07
CA GLN A 12 -65.30 -66.40 70.92
C GLN A 12 -65.25 -67.11 72.28
N LYS A 13 -65.81 -68.33 72.30
CA LYS A 13 -65.79 -69.30 73.41
C LYS A 13 -64.37 -69.79 73.69
N ARG A 14 -64.00 -69.92 74.97
CA ARG A 14 -62.80 -70.63 75.45
C ARG A 14 -62.75 -72.06 74.88
N GLY A 15 -61.63 -72.45 74.27
CA GLY A 15 -61.49 -73.75 73.60
C GLY A 15 -60.06 -74.18 73.29
N VAL A 16 -59.46 -74.90 74.25
CA VAL A 16 -58.29 -75.82 74.22
C VAL A 16 -56.91 -75.23 73.86
N ASP A 17 -56.03 -75.15 74.87
CA ASP A 17 -54.68 -74.53 74.78
C ASP A 17 -53.68 -75.27 73.88
N PHE A 18 -53.89 -76.56 73.60
CA PHE A 18 -53.02 -77.34 72.72
C PHE A 18 -53.79 -78.02 71.60
N LYS A 19 -53.81 -77.39 70.42
CA LYS A 19 -54.15 -78.08 69.16
C LYS A 19 -52.92 -78.75 68.56
N LYS A 20 -52.94 -80.09 68.42
CA LYS A 20 -52.01 -80.85 67.57
C LYS A 20 -52.55 -80.83 66.14
N ILE A 21 -51.77 -80.30 65.21
CA ILE A 21 -52.12 -80.26 63.78
C ILE A 21 -51.98 -81.69 63.22
N LYS A 22 -53.01 -82.19 62.52
CA LYS A 22 -52.99 -83.53 61.89
C LYS A 22 -51.89 -83.59 60.81
N ARG A 23 -51.07 -84.64 60.86
CA ARG A 23 -49.93 -84.89 59.97
C ARG A 23 -50.41 -85.15 58.53
N LYS A 24 -49.82 -84.46 57.55
CA LYS A 24 -49.88 -84.86 56.13
C LYS A 24 -48.56 -85.58 55.79
N LEU A 25 -48.65 -86.82 55.31
CA LEU A 25 -47.51 -87.63 54.89
C LEU A 25 -46.73 -86.92 53.76
N GLY A 26 -45.39 -86.92 53.84
CA GLY A 26 -44.49 -86.37 52.82
C GLY A 26 -43.92 -84.95 53.04
N ARG A 27 -44.30 -84.22 54.12
CA ARG A 27 -43.67 -82.93 54.48
C ARG A 27 -42.73 -83.06 55.68
N LYS A 28 -41.60 -82.32 55.65
CA LYS A 28 -40.65 -82.24 56.79
C LYS A 28 -41.39 -81.84 58.06
N LEU A 29 -41.10 -82.54 59.17
CA LEU A 29 -41.73 -82.29 60.45
C LEU A 29 -41.47 -80.83 60.88
N PRO A 30 -42.52 -80.06 61.27
CA PRO A 30 -42.31 -78.76 61.85
C PRO A 30 -41.51 -78.90 63.15
N PRO A 31 -40.61 -77.96 63.45
CA PRO A 31 -39.83 -77.99 64.67
C PRO A 31 -40.74 -78.02 65.91
N PRO A 32 -40.26 -78.56 67.04
CA PRO A 32 -41.01 -78.63 68.29
C PRO A 32 -41.64 -77.28 68.68
N LYS A 33 -42.80 -77.27 69.35
CA LYS A 33 -43.47 -76.01 69.75
C LYS A 33 -42.62 -75.12 70.69
N ASN A 34 -41.60 -75.69 71.33
CA ASN A 34 -40.63 -75.00 72.18
C ASN A 34 -39.34 -74.61 71.42
N ALA A 35 -39.28 -74.77 70.10
CA ALA A 35 -38.12 -74.37 69.31
C ALA A 35 -38.15 -72.86 69.03
N THR A 36 -37.19 -72.14 69.60
CA THR A 36 -36.98 -70.72 69.31
C THR A 36 -36.38 -70.57 67.91
N ASN A 37 -37.06 -69.84 67.02
CA ASN A 37 -36.52 -69.53 65.71
C ASN A 37 -35.43 -68.45 65.84
N THR A 38 -34.18 -68.81 65.52
CA THR A 38 -33.01 -67.92 65.58
C THR A 38 -32.72 -67.19 64.28
N GLU A 39 -33.56 -67.33 63.23
CA GLU A 39 -33.43 -66.57 61.99
C GLU A 39 -33.84 -65.10 62.18
N ILE A 40 -32.87 -64.27 62.58
CA ILE A 40 -33.02 -62.82 62.63
C ILE A 40 -32.58 -62.25 61.28
N LYS A 41 -33.46 -61.51 60.59
CA LYS A 41 -33.12 -60.76 59.37
C LYS A 41 -33.02 -59.28 59.71
N SER A 42 -31.81 -58.75 59.74
CA SER A 42 -31.54 -57.31 59.81
C SER A 42 -31.24 -56.76 58.41
N LYS A 43 -31.76 -55.58 58.10
CA LYS A 43 -31.38 -54.79 56.92
C LYS A 43 -30.75 -53.50 57.40
N ALA A 44 -29.62 -53.14 56.82
CA ALA A 44 -28.95 -51.88 57.11
C ALA A 44 -29.80 -50.69 56.61
N ILE A 45 -29.91 -49.65 57.43
CA ILE A 45 -30.51 -48.38 57.02
C ILE A 45 -29.44 -47.62 56.25
N VAL A 46 -29.64 -47.41 54.95
CA VAL A 46 -28.75 -46.57 54.13
C VAL A 46 -29.30 -45.15 54.14
N LEU A 47 -28.63 -44.26 54.86
CA LEU A 47 -28.93 -42.83 54.85
C LEU A 47 -28.24 -42.19 53.63
N PRO A 48 -28.91 -41.29 52.89
CA PRO A 48 -28.26 -40.55 51.81
C PRO A 48 -27.17 -39.64 52.39
N GLU A 49 -25.99 -39.67 51.76
CA GLU A 49 -24.86 -38.83 52.17
C GLU A 49 -25.19 -37.35 52.03
N GLN A 50 -25.03 -36.60 53.11
CA GLN A 50 -25.14 -35.15 53.11
C GLN A 50 -23.76 -34.56 52.77
N SER A 51 -23.69 -33.61 51.83
CA SER A 51 -22.44 -33.04 51.27
C SER A 51 -21.42 -32.51 52.33
N VAL A 52 -21.89 -32.21 53.55
CA VAL A 52 -21.04 -31.81 54.69
C VAL A 52 -20.11 -32.93 55.17
N ALA A 53 -20.45 -34.20 54.92
CA ALA A 53 -19.66 -35.37 55.32
C ALA A 53 -18.70 -35.88 54.23
N SER A 54 -18.72 -35.29 53.03
CA SER A 54 -17.81 -35.66 51.95
C SER A 54 -16.45 -34.98 52.13
N ASP A 55 -15.36 -35.75 52.13
CA ASP A 55 -14.00 -35.20 52.16
C ASP A 55 -13.71 -34.50 50.83
N LYS A 56 -13.54 -33.17 50.88
CA LYS A 56 -13.27 -32.33 49.71
C LYS A 56 -11.79 -31.93 49.61
N ALA A 57 -10.91 -32.55 50.41
CA ALA A 57 -9.48 -32.31 50.35
C ALA A 57 -8.93 -32.69 48.96
N GLY A 58 -8.29 -31.74 48.28
CA GLY A 58 -7.71 -31.92 46.95
C GLY A 58 -8.65 -31.70 45.76
N LEU A 59 -9.94 -31.41 45.97
CA LEU A 59 -10.88 -31.09 44.89
C LEU A 59 -10.98 -29.58 44.62
N ALA A 60 -11.13 -29.20 43.36
CA ALA A 60 -11.38 -27.81 42.98
C ALA A 60 -12.78 -27.36 43.45
N VAL A 61 -12.82 -26.32 44.30
CA VAL A 61 -14.06 -25.77 44.86
C VAL A 61 -14.20 -24.27 44.60
N SER A 62 -15.45 -23.84 44.39
CA SER A 62 -15.81 -22.43 44.29
C SER A 62 -15.66 -21.71 45.63
N LYS A 63 -15.82 -20.37 45.64
CA LYS A 63 -15.78 -19.56 46.88
C LYS A 63 -16.79 -20.00 47.94
N LYS A 64 -17.89 -20.66 47.54
CA LYS A 64 -18.92 -21.21 48.44
C LYS A 64 -18.67 -22.69 48.82
N GLY A 65 -17.50 -23.24 48.52
CA GLY A 65 -17.15 -24.64 48.86
C GLY A 65 -17.86 -25.70 48.02
N LEU A 66 -18.42 -25.32 46.86
CA LEU A 66 -19.10 -26.23 45.94
C LEU A 66 -18.16 -26.70 44.83
N THR A 67 -18.18 -28.00 44.57
CA THR A 67 -17.46 -28.66 43.46
C THR A 67 -18.13 -28.39 42.11
N LEU A 68 -17.44 -28.65 41.00
CA LEU A 68 -18.02 -28.49 39.66
C LEU A 68 -19.29 -29.34 39.47
N LYS A 69 -19.31 -30.57 39.96
CA LYS A 69 -20.47 -31.48 39.86
C LYS A 69 -21.70 -30.91 40.60
N GLU A 70 -21.51 -30.38 41.81
CA GLU A 70 -22.57 -29.76 42.60
C GLU A 70 -23.11 -28.50 41.90
N LEU A 71 -22.22 -27.67 41.34
CA LEU A 71 -22.60 -26.48 40.60
C LEU A 71 -23.39 -26.82 39.33
N LEU A 72 -22.92 -27.80 38.54
CA LEU A 72 -23.63 -28.28 37.35
C LEU A 72 -25.03 -28.77 37.69
N GLN A 73 -25.21 -29.49 38.80
CA GLN A 73 -26.53 -29.92 39.25
C GLN A 73 -27.43 -28.74 39.66
N GLN A 74 -26.87 -27.73 40.32
CA GLN A 74 -27.62 -26.53 40.73
C GLN A 74 -28.05 -25.66 39.55
N THR A 75 -27.39 -25.76 38.38
CA THR A 75 -27.85 -25.06 37.17
C THR A 75 -29.22 -25.52 36.69
N SER A 76 -29.68 -26.72 37.04
CA SER A 76 -31.01 -27.23 36.68
C SER A 76 -32.07 -27.04 37.78
N HIS A 77 -31.74 -26.30 38.85
CA HIS A 77 -32.65 -26.11 39.99
C HIS A 77 -33.89 -25.28 39.60
N HIS A 78 -35.06 -25.55 40.19
CA HIS A 78 -36.30 -24.85 39.88
C HIS A 78 -36.26 -23.34 40.20
N ASN A 79 -35.51 -22.95 41.24
CA ASN A 79 -35.32 -21.54 41.63
C ASN A 79 -34.24 -20.85 40.78
N ALA A 80 -34.61 -19.76 40.10
CA ALA A 80 -33.72 -18.97 39.23
C ALA A 80 -32.53 -18.36 39.96
N LYS A 81 -32.68 -17.93 41.23
CA LYS A 81 -31.57 -17.37 42.02
C LYS A 81 -30.48 -18.42 42.25
N VAL A 82 -30.88 -19.66 42.52
CA VAL A 82 -29.95 -20.78 42.71
C VAL A 82 -29.22 -21.10 41.40
N ARG A 83 -29.94 -21.13 40.26
CA ARG A 83 -29.32 -21.32 38.94
C ARG A 83 -28.28 -20.23 38.63
N LYS A 84 -28.65 -18.97 38.85
CA LYS A 84 -27.76 -17.81 38.64
C LYS A 84 -26.52 -17.88 39.54
N ASP A 85 -26.70 -18.19 40.81
CA ASP A 85 -25.59 -18.32 41.76
C ASP A 85 -24.67 -19.48 41.39
N ALA A 86 -25.21 -20.58 40.87
CA ALA A 86 -24.42 -21.69 40.36
C ALA A 86 -23.57 -21.28 39.16
N LEU A 87 -24.13 -20.53 38.19
CA LEU A 87 -23.37 -20.01 37.05
C LEU A 87 -22.23 -19.06 37.47
N ASN A 88 -22.48 -18.17 38.44
CA ASN A 88 -21.43 -17.31 39.00
C ASN A 88 -20.39 -18.14 39.78
N GLY A 89 -20.82 -19.17 40.50
CA GLY A 89 -19.94 -20.10 41.18
C GLY A 89 -19.02 -20.86 40.21
N MET A 90 -19.54 -21.27 39.05
CA MET A 90 -18.76 -21.88 37.97
C MET A 90 -17.74 -20.90 37.39
N ARG A 91 -18.14 -19.65 37.14
CA ARG A 91 -17.22 -18.60 36.68
C ARG A 91 -16.04 -18.44 37.64
N ASP A 92 -16.33 -18.30 38.92
CA ASP A 92 -15.32 -18.12 39.96
C ASP A 92 -14.43 -19.36 40.12
N LEU A 93 -14.99 -20.57 39.95
CA LEU A 93 -14.24 -21.83 39.96
C LEU A 93 -13.24 -21.89 38.81
N PHE A 94 -13.68 -21.65 37.57
CA PHE A 94 -12.83 -21.75 36.38
C PHE A 94 -11.76 -20.67 36.31
N LEU A 95 -12.02 -19.47 36.86
CA LEU A 95 -10.99 -18.43 36.99
C LEU A 95 -9.89 -18.84 37.99
N LYS A 96 -10.25 -19.62 39.02
CA LYS A 96 -9.31 -20.09 40.03
C LYS A 96 -8.58 -21.37 39.60
N TYR A 97 -9.26 -22.25 38.88
CA TYR A 97 -8.77 -23.55 38.40
C TYR A 97 -9.12 -23.73 36.91
N PRO A 98 -8.35 -23.14 35.97
CA PRO A 98 -8.64 -23.23 34.54
C PRO A 98 -8.56 -24.67 33.98
N GLU A 99 -7.74 -25.53 34.57
CA GLU A 99 -7.57 -26.92 34.16
C GLU A 99 -8.87 -27.74 34.28
N GLU A 100 -9.69 -27.45 35.29
CA GLU A 100 -11.00 -28.09 35.50
C GLU A 100 -11.95 -27.90 34.31
N LEU A 101 -11.94 -26.70 33.72
CA LEU A 101 -12.72 -26.42 32.53
C LEU A 101 -12.22 -27.26 31.34
N THR A 102 -10.91 -27.38 31.19
CA THR A 102 -10.30 -28.14 30.09
C THR A 102 -10.62 -29.63 30.21
N MET A 103 -10.53 -30.19 31.42
CA MET A 103 -10.84 -31.61 31.71
C MET A 103 -12.33 -31.93 31.54
N HIS A 104 -13.23 -31.00 31.85
CA HIS A 104 -14.68 -31.24 31.89
C HIS A 104 -15.51 -30.45 30.87
N ARG A 105 -14.88 -29.87 29.84
CA ARG A 105 -15.51 -28.98 28.84
C ARG A 105 -16.81 -29.50 28.22
N TYR A 106 -16.87 -30.79 27.88
CA TYR A 106 -18.06 -31.40 27.28
C TYR A 106 -19.22 -31.47 28.27
N ALA A 107 -18.98 -31.98 29.48
CA ALA A 107 -20.00 -32.07 30.53
C ALA A 107 -20.51 -30.69 30.95
N VAL A 108 -19.61 -29.71 31.02
CA VAL A 108 -19.95 -28.30 31.27
C VAL A 108 -20.87 -27.78 30.17
N MET A 109 -20.50 -27.96 28.91
CA MET A 109 -21.31 -27.46 27.79
C MET A 109 -22.65 -28.16 27.67
N GLU A 110 -22.70 -29.48 27.87
CA GLU A 110 -23.94 -30.26 27.81
C GLU A 110 -25.00 -29.77 28.80
N LYS A 111 -24.59 -29.25 29.96
CA LYS A 111 -25.49 -28.66 30.95
C LYS A 111 -25.77 -27.19 30.70
N LEU A 112 -24.74 -26.41 30.39
CA LEU A 112 -24.90 -24.97 30.17
C LEU A 112 -25.78 -24.64 28.96
N ARG A 113 -25.74 -25.45 27.89
CA ARG A 113 -26.60 -25.25 26.70
C ARG A 113 -28.10 -25.26 27.02
N GLU A 114 -28.53 -26.01 28.03
CA GLU A 114 -29.95 -26.07 28.45
C GLU A 114 -30.44 -24.73 28.98
N ARG A 115 -29.54 -23.87 29.48
CA ARG A 115 -29.88 -22.57 30.07
C ARG A 115 -30.00 -21.44 29.03
N ILE A 116 -29.76 -21.72 27.75
CA ILE A 116 -29.97 -20.77 26.64
C ILE A 116 -31.45 -20.37 26.56
N SER A 117 -32.35 -21.34 26.76
CA SER A 117 -33.81 -21.16 26.77
C SER A 117 -34.41 -20.94 28.17
N ASP A 118 -33.61 -20.54 29.17
CA ASP A 118 -34.12 -20.34 30.53
C ASP A 118 -35.14 -19.19 30.57
N ASP A 119 -36.23 -19.35 31.32
CA ASP A 119 -37.29 -18.33 31.40
C ASP A 119 -36.79 -17.02 32.04
N ASP A 120 -35.85 -17.11 32.98
CA ASP A 120 -35.35 -15.95 33.71
C ASP A 120 -34.28 -15.19 32.92
N LYS A 121 -34.50 -13.88 32.72
CA LYS A 121 -33.59 -13.00 31.98
C LYS A 121 -32.19 -12.93 32.61
N MET A 122 -32.10 -12.88 33.94
CA MET A 122 -30.81 -12.72 34.63
C MET A 122 -29.99 -14.00 34.57
N VAL A 123 -30.63 -15.17 34.57
CA VAL A 123 -29.96 -16.46 34.33
C VAL A 123 -29.37 -16.49 32.92
N ARG A 124 -30.14 -16.10 31.89
CA ARG A 124 -29.64 -16.02 30.50
C ARG A 124 -28.46 -15.05 30.35
N GLU A 125 -28.54 -13.86 30.93
CA GLU A 125 -27.43 -12.88 30.88
C GLU A 125 -26.19 -13.39 31.61
N THR A 126 -26.36 -14.00 32.79
CA THR A 126 -25.23 -14.58 33.55
C THR A 126 -24.56 -15.72 32.78
N LEU A 127 -25.35 -16.56 32.11
CA LEU A 127 -24.84 -17.60 31.20
C LEU A 127 -24.06 -16.98 30.03
N TYR A 128 -24.61 -15.96 29.38
CA TYR A 128 -23.95 -15.27 28.26
C TYR A 128 -22.58 -14.74 28.67
N GLN A 129 -22.49 -14.06 29.83
CA GLN A 129 -21.21 -13.54 30.33
C GLN A 129 -20.24 -14.67 30.68
N LEU A 130 -20.70 -15.77 31.29
CA LEU A 130 -19.86 -16.94 31.58
C LEU A 130 -19.29 -17.55 30.29
N LEU A 131 -20.12 -17.71 29.26
CA LEU A 131 -19.69 -18.23 27.96
C LEU A 131 -18.67 -17.32 27.28
N LYS A 132 -18.96 -16.02 27.24
CA LYS A 132 -18.11 -15.00 26.59
C LYS A 132 -16.76 -14.83 27.26
N SER A 133 -16.72 -14.76 28.59
CA SER A 133 -15.51 -14.36 29.33
C SER A 133 -14.61 -15.53 29.73
N VAL A 134 -15.16 -16.74 29.90
CA VAL A 134 -14.42 -17.87 30.46
C VAL A 134 -14.49 -19.12 29.59
N VAL A 135 -15.71 -19.59 29.27
CA VAL A 135 -15.87 -20.93 28.66
C VAL A 135 -15.34 -20.98 27.23
N LEU A 136 -15.77 -20.07 26.35
CA LEU A 136 -15.35 -20.08 24.94
C LEU A 136 -13.85 -19.72 24.78
N PRO A 137 -13.28 -18.72 25.49
CA PRO A 137 -11.84 -18.47 25.45
C PRO A 137 -10.98 -19.64 25.96
N GLY A 138 -11.48 -20.45 26.91
CA GLY A 138 -10.77 -21.61 27.47
C GLY A 138 -10.82 -22.87 26.61
N CYS A 139 -11.50 -22.86 25.46
CA CYS A 139 -11.73 -24.05 24.61
C CYS A 139 -11.10 -23.94 23.19
N LYS A 140 -10.01 -23.19 23.02
CA LYS A 140 -9.49 -22.79 21.70
C LYS A 140 -8.85 -23.90 20.85
N GLU A 141 -8.36 -25.00 21.44
CA GLU A 141 -7.35 -25.86 20.78
C GLU A 141 -7.85 -27.19 20.20
N ASP A 142 -9.04 -27.69 20.54
CA ASP A 142 -9.51 -29.02 20.08
C ASP A 142 -10.88 -28.99 19.38
N ASN A 143 -10.99 -29.75 18.27
CA ASN A 143 -12.23 -30.26 17.64
C ASN A 143 -13.53 -29.57 18.09
N GLN A 144 -13.71 -28.30 17.72
CA GLN A 144 -14.86 -27.48 18.14
C GLN A 144 -16.17 -27.90 17.45
N VAL A 145 -16.12 -28.70 16.40
CA VAL A 145 -17.29 -29.02 15.56
C VAL A 145 -18.43 -29.73 16.33
N PRO A 146 -18.19 -30.77 17.15
CA PRO A 146 -19.25 -31.40 17.94
C PRO A 146 -19.81 -30.44 19.01
N PHE A 147 -18.93 -29.66 19.65
CA PHE A 147 -19.29 -28.67 20.68
C PHE A 147 -20.26 -27.61 20.14
N ILE A 148 -19.94 -27.03 18.98
CA ILE A 148 -20.77 -26.03 18.32
C ILE A 148 -22.09 -26.66 17.87
N SER A 149 -22.08 -27.87 17.33
CA SER A 149 -23.29 -28.57 16.90
C SER A 149 -24.29 -28.79 18.04
N LEU A 150 -23.80 -29.14 19.22
CA LEU A 150 -24.61 -29.30 20.43
C LEU A 150 -25.24 -27.98 20.91
N MET A 151 -24.48 -26.88 20.88
CA MET A 151 -25.01 -25.55 21.21
C MET A 151 -26.06 -25.09 20.20
N MET A 152 -25.80 -25.29 18.90
CA MET A 152 -26.67 -24.83 17.83
C MET A 152 -28.07 -25.44 17.90
N ALA A 153 -28.22 -26.69 18.34
CA ALA A 153 -29.53 -27.30 18.56
C ALA A 153 -30.39 -26.53 19.58
N TYR A 154 -29.80 -26.12 20.71
CA TYR A 154 -30.49 -25.35 21.75
C TYR A 154 -30.72 -23.90 21.34
N ILE A 155 -29.76 -23.31 20.61
CA ILE A 155 -29.93 -21.99 20.01
C ILE A 155 -31.11 -21.98 19.04
N PHE A 156 -31.24 -22.98 18.17
CA PHE A 156 -32.38 -23.08 17.24
C PHE A 156 -33.70 -23.27 17.96
N ASN A 157 -33.74 -24.13 18.97
CA ASN A 157 -34.93 -24.28 19.82
C ASN A 157 -35.32 -22.95 20.49
N ALA A 158 -34.34 -22.19 20.97
CA ALA A 158 -34.55 -20.88 21.58
C ALA A 158 -35.00 -19.80 20.56
N MET A 159 -34.49 -19.83 19.32
CA MET A 159 -34.89 -18.91 18.23
C MET A 159 -36.37 -19.07 17.85
N THR A 160 -36.93 -20.27 18.02
CA THR A 160 -38.34 -20.59 17.76
C THR A 160 -39.21 -20.57 19.03
N HIS A 161 -38.68 -20.12 20.17
CA HIS A 161 -39.39 -20.09 21.44
C HIS A 161 -40.60 -19.14 21.41
N LEU A 162 -41.65 -19.43 22.18
CA LEU A 162 -42.86 -18.60 22.23
C LEU A 162 -42.59 -17.18 22.75
N ALA A 163 -41.75 -17.06 23.80
CA ALA A 163 -41.38 -15.78 24.38
C ALA A 163 -40.30 -15.06 23.53
N VAL A 164 -40.61 -13.85 23.05
CA VAL A 164 -39.74 -13.02 22.21
C VAL A 164 -38.39 -12.72 22.88
N GLU A 165 -38.38 -12.46 24.18
CA GLU A 165 -37.15 -12.19 24.95
C GLU A 165 -36.17 -13.37 24.99
N VAL A 166 -36.67 -14.60 24.86
CA VAL A 166 -35.83 -15.80 24.76
C VAL A 166 -35.28 -15.92 23.34
N ARG A 167 -36.10 -15.64 22.32
CA ARG A 167 -35.67 -15.61 20.91
C ARG A 167 -34.55 -14.60 20.71
N LEU A 168 -34.70 -13.38 21.22
CA LEU A 168 -33.68 -12.32 21.12
C LEU A 168 -32.37 -12.70 21.82
N ALA A 169 -32.46 -13.35 22.99
CA ALA A 169 -31.28 -13.89 23.66
C ALA A 169 -30.59 -14.96 22.80
N ALA A 170 -31.35 -15.84 22.14
CA ALA A 170 -30.80 -16.86 21.25
C ALA A 170 -29.96 -16.28 20.10
N PHE A 171 -30.40 -15.18 19.49
CA PHE A 171 -29.63 -14.48 18.46
C PHE A 171 -28.32 -13.89 19.03
N LYS A 172 -28.32 -13.40 20.28
CA LYS A 172 -27.08 -12.96 20.95
C LYS A 172 -26.13 -14.13 21.22
N PHE A 173 -26.64 -15.28 21.67
CA PHE A 173 -25.83 -16.49 21.85
C PHE A 173 -25.25 -16.99 20.52
N PHE A 174 -26.02 -16.93 19.44
CA PHE A 174 -25.53 -17.26 18.12
C PHE A 174 -24.44 -16.29 17.64
N ASP A 175 -24.64 -14.99 17.84
CA ASP A 175 -23.63 -13.99 17.52
C ASP A 175 -22.31 -14.22 18.28
N LEU A 176 -22.39 -14.64 19.53
CA LEU A 176 -21.22 -15.05 20.34
C LEU A 176 -20.53 -16.29 19.75
N VAL A 177 -21.29 -17.28 19.28
CA VAL A 177 -20.73 -18.45 18.57
C VAL A 177 -19.96 -18.00 17.32
N LEU A 178 -20.50 -17.06 16.54
CA LEU A 178 -19.84 -16.57 15.33
C LEU A 178 -18.53 -15.82 15.61
N GLN A 179 -18.42 -15.12 16.75
CA GLN A 179 -17.17 -14.44 17.15
C GLN A 179 -16.01 -15.42 17.38
N HIS A 180 -16.31 -16.65 17.83
CA HIS A 180 -15.31 -17.67 18.11
C HIS A 180 -15.17 -18.72 17.00
N HIS A 181 -16.24 -18.98 16.24
CA HIS A 181 -16.29 -19.97 15.16
C HIS A 181 -17.12 -19.47 13.97
N PRO A 182 -16.55 -18.60 13.10
CA PRO A 182 -17.27 -18.01 11.96
C PRO A 182 -17.85 -19.05 10.99
N LEU A 183 -17.21 -20.22 10.89
CA LEU A 183 -17.63 -21.33 10.05
C LEU A 183 -18.99 -21.93 10.45
N ALA A 184 -19.48 -21.69 11.67
CA ALA A 184 -20.81 -22.12 12.10
C ALA A 184 -21.89 -21.59 11.15
N PHE A 185 -21.75 -20.36 10.64
CA PHE A 185 -22.75 -19.80 9.75
C PHE A 185 -22.88 -20.60 8.46
N SER A 186 -21.77 -20.95 7.80
CA SER A 186 -21.81 -21.71 6.54
C SER A 186 -22.40 -23.11 6.68
N LEU A 187 -22.29 -23.71 7.89
CA LEU A 187 -22.87 -25.01 8.21
C LEU A 187 -24.38 -24.95 8.40
N TYR A 188 -24.90 -23.85 8.96
CA TYR A 188 -26.30 -23.73 9.37
C TYR A 188 -27.07 -22.58 8.70
N ALA A 189 -26.52 -21.99 7.64
CA ALA A 189 -27.02 -20.76 7.03
C ALA A 189 -28.53 -20.82 6.69
N GLU A 190 -29.01 -21.95 6.16
CA GLU A 190 -30.42 -22.11 5.81
C GLU A 190 -31.36 -21.89 7.00
N LYS A 191 -31.11 -22.58 8.13
CA LYS A 191 -31.92 -22.47 9.35
C LYS A 191 -31.74 -21.11 10.01
N VAL A 192 -30.52 -20.57 10.01
CA VAL A 192 -30.22 -19.25 10.58
C VAL A 192 -30.98 -18.16 9.83
N LEU A 193 -30.89 -18.12 8.51
CA LEU A 193 -31.58 -17.14 7.67
C LEU A 193 -33.10 -17.27 7.78
N GLN A 194 -33.62 -18.51 7.82
CA GLN A 194 -35.04 -18.75 8.07
C GLN A 194 -35.48 -18.14 9.41
N ASN A 195 -34.73 -18.36 10.49
CA ASN A 195 -35.06 -17.84 11.81
C ASN A 195 -34.98 -16.30 11.87
N TYR A 196 -34.01 -15.69 11.17
CA TYR A 196 -33.95 -14.23 11.01
C TYR A 196 -35.16 -13.70 10.25
N GLY A 197 -35.57 -14.34 9.16
CA GLY A 197 -36.79 -14.00 8.44
C GLY A 197 -38.04 -14.12 9.31
N ASP A 198 -38.14 -15.18 10.11
CA ASP A 198 -39.24 -15.42 11.02
C ASP A 198 -39.35 -14.40 12.16
N ILE A 199 -38.23 -13.94 12.74
CA ILE A 199 -38.26 -12.94 13.82
C ILE A 199 -38.59 -11.55 13.27
N LEU A 200 -38.10 -11.20 12.08
CA LEU A 200 -38.38 -9.92 11.42
C LEU A 200 -39.83 -9.85 10.91
N ARG A 201 -40.37 -10.94 10.36
CA ARG A 201 -41.75 -10.98 9.83
C ARG A 201 -42.82 -10.99 10.92
N LYS A 202 -42.59 -11.70 12.04
CA LYS A 202 -43.62 -11.98 13.06
C LYS A 202 -43.70 -10.95 14.19
N ASN A 203 -42.75 -10.02 14.29
CA ASN A 203 -42.71 -9.06 15.38
C ASN A 203 -42.56 -7.64 14.81
N PRO A 204 -43.53 -6.73 15.04
CA PRO A 204 -43.45 -5.34 14.58
C PRO A 204 -42.53 -4.52 15.50
N PHE A 205 -41.26 -4.91 15.63
CA PHE A 205 -40.30 -4.24 16.52
C PHE A 205 -40.13 -2.74 16.21
N TYR A 206 -40.46 -2.31 14.99
CA TYR A 206 -40.40 -0.91 14.58
C TYR A 206 -41.36 0.00 15.38
N LEU A 207 -42.45 -0.55 15.92
CA LEU A 207 -43.43 0.16 16.76
C LEU A 207 -43.12 0.06 18.27
N GLU A 208 -42.60 -1.08 18.72
CA GLU A 208 -42.49 -1.40 20.15
C GLU A 208 -41.12 -1.07 20.76
N ASP A 209 -40.02 -1.45 20.11
CA ASP A 209 -38.65 -1.27 20.63
C ASP A 209 -37.62 -1.33 19.48
N LYS A 210 -37.27 -0.16 18.95
CA LYS A 210 -36.28 0.02 17.88
C LYS A 210 -34.89 -0.50 18.26
N GLY A 211 -34.55 -0.52 19.56
CA GLY A 211 -33.28 -1.06 20.05
C GLY A 211 -33.17 -2.57 19.88
N LYS A 212 -34.27 -3.31 20.08
CA LYS A 212 -34.33 -4.76 19.81
C LYS A 212 -34.16 -5.05 18.32
N LEU A 213 -34.83 -4.30 17.46
CA LEU A 213 -34.71 -4.43 16.00
C LEU A 213 -33.26 -4.22 15.54
N LYS A 214 -32.62 -3.13 15.98
CA LYS A 214 -31.22 -2.84 15.68
C LYS A 214 -30.29 -4.00 16.02
N ASN A 215 -30.46 -4.61 17.20
CA ASN A 215 -29.62 -5.73 17.63
C ASN A 215 -29.81 -6.98 16.75
N VAL A 216 -31.04 -7.28 16.34
CA VAL A 216 -31.33 -8.40 15.42
C VAL A 216 -30.69 -8.14 14.06
N LEU A 217 -30.85 -6.94 13.52
CA LEU A 217 -30.28 -6.54 12.22
C LEU A 217 -28.75 -6.54 12.23
N ALA A 218 -28.11 -6.06 13.31
CA ALA A 218 -26.65 -6.10 13.44
C ALA A 218 -26.10 -7.53 13.41
N GLY A 219 -26.79 -8.48 14.07
CA GLY A 219 -26.43 -9.90 14.00
C GLY A 219 -26.61 -10.49 12.60
N LEU A 220 -27.71 -10.13 11.91
CA LEU A 220 -27.94 -10.55 10.52
C LEU A 220 -26.86 -10.00 9.57
N GLN A 221 -26.52 -8.71 9.70
CA GLN A 221 -25.49 -8.07 8.90
C GLN A 221 -24.14 -8.77 9.06
N ARG A 222 -23.77 -9.16 10.29
CA ARG A 222 -22.56 -9.95 10.53
C ARG A 222 -22.61 -11.28 9.79
N CYS A 223 -23.73 -11.99 9.84
CA CYS A 223 -23.91 -13.25 9.11
C CYS A 223 -23.74 -13.04 7.59
N LEU A 224 -24.37 -12.02 7.02
CA LEU A 224 -24.28 -11.71 5.60
C LEU A 224 -22.86 -11.31 5.19
N SER A 225 -22.14 -10.57 6.04
CA SER A 225 -20.74 -10.17 5.77
C SER A 225 -19.73 -11.33 5.75
N LEU A 226 -20.09 -12.49 6.33
CA LEU A 226 -19.28 -13.71 6.28
C LEU A 226 -19.43 -14.46 4.95
N LEU A 227 -20.38 -14.06 4.08
CA LEU A 227 -20.55 -14.64 2.76
C LEU A 227 -19.60 -13.99 1.75
N PRO A 228 -19.14 -14.74 0.71
CA PRO A 228 -18.20 -14.22 -0.26
C PRO A 228 -18.81 -13.13 -1.14
N SER A 229 -18.35 -11.88 -1.03
CA SER A 229 -18.70 -10.76 -1.92
C SER A 229 -17.48 -10.26 -2.71
N ASN A 230 -17.67 -9.79 -3.94
CA ASN A 230 -16.63 -9.09 -4.72
C ASN A 230 -16.22 -7.81 -3.98
N LYS A 231 -15.12 -7.83 -3.22
CA LYS A 231 -14.39 -6.62 -2.87
C LYS A 231 -13.20 -6.52 -3.82
N THR A 232 -13.24 -5.52 -4.69
CA THR A 232 -12.14 -5.10 -5.55
C THR A 232 -11.05 -4.44 -4.70
N GLY A 233 -9.81 -4.97 -4.79
CA GLY A 233 -8.58 -4.30 -4.35
C GLY A 233 -8.17 -4.43 -2.87
N SER A 234 -6.93 -4.90 -2.64
CA SER A 234 -6.08 -4.82 -1.42
C SER A 234 -6.76 -5.06 -0.05
N ASP A 235 -6.50 -6.12 0.71
CA ASP A 235 -5.19 -6.47 1.24
C ASP A 235 -5.21 -7.87 1.89
N SER A 236 -4.00 -8.40 2.05
CA SER A 236 -3.63 -9.62 2.75
C SER A 236 -4.30 -9.83 4.13
N SER A 237 -5.04 -10.94 4.30
CA SER A 237 -5.00 -11.82 5.49
C SER A 237 -6.04 -12.96 5.36
N GLU A 238 -5.54 -14.20 5.48
CA GLU A 238 -6.25 -15.46 5.74
C GLU A 238 -7.56 -15.73 4.96
N LYS A 239 -7.39 -16.09 3.68
CA LYS A 239 -8.40 -16.85 2.93
C LYS A 239 -8.58 -18.22 3.59
N VAL A 240 -9.64 -18.39 4.40
CA VAL A 240 -9.99 -19.69 4.98
C VAL A 240 -10.18 -20.73 3.85
N PRO A 241 -9.51 -21.89 3.90
CA PRO A 241 -9.54 -22.87 2.82
C PRO A 241 -10.83 -23.71 2.92
N PHE A 242 -11.81 -23.42 2.05
CA PHE A 242 -12.97 -24.29 1.82
C PHE A 242 -12.86 -24.97 0.46
N SER A 243 -12.93 -26.31 0.45
CA SER A 243 -12.85 -27.14 -0.76
C SER A 243 -13.99 -26.84 -1.74
N ASN A 244 -13.64 -26.68 -3.02
CA ASN A 244 -14.48 -26.05 -4.04
C ASN A 244 -15.75 -26.81 -4.47
N GLN A 245 -15.92 -28.10 -4.16
CA GLN A 245 -17.07 -28.88 -4.65
C GLN A 245 -18.30 -28.87 -3.72
N LEU A 246 -18.13 -28.74 -2.40
CA LEU A 246 -19.24 -28.60 -1.45
C LEU A 246 -19.85 -27.17 -1.47
N ARG A 247 -19.20 -26.25 -2.19
CA ARG A 247 -19.50 -24.82 -2.30
C ARG A 247 -20.79 -24.54 -3.07
N ASN A 248 -21.03 -25.21 -4.20
CA ASN A 248 -22.10 -24.80 -5.12
C ASN A 248 -23.51 -25.22 -4.66
N LYS A 249 -23.68 -26.45 -4.15
CA LYS A 249 -24.98 -26.92 -3.63
C LYS A 249 -25.41 -26.14 -2.38
N LYS A 250 -24.48 -25.88 -1.45
CA LYS A 250 -24.78 -25.09 -0.24
C LYS A 250 -25.06 -23.62 -0.56
N LEU A 251 -24.34 -23.02 -1.51
CA LEU A 251 -24.62 -21.65 -1.96
C LEU A 251 -26.01 -21.53 -2.60
N SER A 252 -26.43 -22.49 -3.43
CA SER A 252 -27.77 -22.49 -4.03
C SER A 252 -28.89 -22.47 -2.96
N VAL A 253 -28.75 -23.27 -1.89
CA VAL A 253 -29.70 -23.27 -0.77
C VAL A 253 -29.70 -21.92 -0.03
N ILE A 254 -28.51 -21.33 0.16
CA ILE A 254 -28.38 -20.00 0.76
C ILE A 254 -29.06 -18.94 -0.11
N PHE A 255 -28.82 -18.95 -1.42
CA PHE A 255 -29.45 -18.02 -2.36
C PHE A 255 -30.98 -18.09 -2.32
N ASN A 256 -31.56 -19.30 -2.26
CA ASN A 256 -33.01 -19.45 -2.12
C ASN A 256 -33.53 -18.82 -0.82
N LYS A 257 -32.83 -19.00 0.30
CA LYS A 257 -33.23 -18.35 1.58
C LYS A 257 -33.01 -16.85 1.58
N LEU A 258 -31.99 -16.34 0.90
CA LEU A 258 -31.80 -14.89 0.72
C LEU A 258 -32.91 -14.29 -0.17
N LYS A 259 -33.37 -15.02 -1.19
CA LYS A 259 -34.52 -14.63 -2.03
C LYS A 259 -35.79 -14.48 -1.19
N ASP A 260 -36.01 -15.39 -0.23
CA ASP A 260 -37.14 -15.30 0.71
C ASP A 260 -36.99 -14.16 1.74
N LEU A 261 -35.76 -13.88 2.16
CA LEU A 261 -35.45 -12.86 3.18
C LEU A 261 -35.54 -11.44 2.62
N LEU A 262 -35.19 -11.23 1.36
CA LEU A 262 -35.13 -9.90 0.76
C LEU A 262 -36.48 -9.15 0.80
N PRO A 263 -37.63 -9.73 0.41
CA PRO A 263 -38.94 -9.09 0.59
C PRO A 263 -39.26 -8.74 2.03
N ILE A 264 -38.78 -9.53 3.00
CA ILE A 264 -38.98 -9.24 4.43
C ILE A 264 -38.21 -7.97 4.81
N LEU A 265 -36.93 -7.87 4.42
CA LEU A 265 -36.11 -6.68 4.68
C LEU A 265 -36.68 -5.44 4.00
N VAL A 266 -37.16 -5.58 2.77
CA VAL A 266 -37.83 -4.50 2.04
C VAL A 266 -39.07 -4.03 2.76
N ASN A 267 -39.96 -4.95 3.16
CA ASN A 267 -41.17 -4.57 3.91
C ASN A 267 -40.79 -3.92 5.26
N CYS A 268 -39.78 -4.43 5.96
CA CYS A 268 -39.28 -3.80 7.18
C CYS A 268 -38.78 -2.37 6.94
N PHE A 269 -38.18 -2.07 5.79
CA PHE A 269 -37.82 -0.69 5.41
C PHE A 269 -39.07 0.15 5.11
N GLN A 270 -40.06 -0.43 4.42
CA GLN A 270 -41.32 0.23 4.10
C GLN A 270 -42.15 0.60 5.34
N ASP A 271 -42.06 -0.19 6.41
CA ASP A 271 -42.73 0.09 7.68
C ASP A 271 -42.27 1.42 8.31
N PHE A 272 -41.09 1.94 7.92
CA PHE A 272 -40.62 3.27 8.32
C PHE A 272 -41.14 4.40 7.43
N ILE A 273 -41.75 4.13 6.27
CA ILE A 273 -42.24 5.17 5.34
C ILE A 273 -43.30 6.10 5.98
N PRO A 274 -44.29 5.60 6.74
CA PRO A 274 -45.26 6.49 7.39
C PRO A 274 -44.62 7.50 8.34
N LEU A 275 -43.43 7.21 8.90
CA LEU A 275 -42.68 8.17 9.73
C LEU A 275 -42.22 9.38 8.91
N PHE A 276 -41.82 9.21 7.66
CA PHE A 276 -41.42 10.32 6.78
C PHE A 276 -42.57 11.27 6.45
N HIS A 277 -43.79 10.75 6.35
CA HIS A 277 -44.97 11.56 6.04
C HIS A 277 -45.58 12.21 7.29
N SER A 278 -45.35 11.65 8.48
CA SER A 278 -45.97 12.09 9.74
C SER A 278 -45.06 12.94 10.63
N MET A 279 -43.74 12.76 10.55
CA MET A 279 -42.76 13.50 11.36
C MET A 279 -41.52 13.86 10.52
N PRO A 280 -41.15 15.14 10.41
CA PRO A 280 -39.98 15.52 9.62
C PRO A 280 -38.64 15.12 10.29
N VAL A 281 -38.62 14.90 11.61
CA VAL A 281 -37.42 14.57 12.40
C VAL A 281 -37.21 13.05 12.50
N LEU A 282 -36.10 12.55 11.93
CA LEU A 282 -35.72 11.13 11.98
C LEU A 282 -34.89 10.83 13.23
N ASP A 283 -35.44 10.19 14.25
CA ASP A 283 -34.68 9.86 15.46
C ASP A 283 -33.49 8.90 15.18
N ALA A 284 -32.46 8.96 16.04
CA ALA A 284 -31.22 8.20 15.86
C ALA A 284 -31.43 6.67 15.81
N GLN A 285 -32.40 6.14 16.55
CA GLN A 285 -32.67 4.69 16.55
C GLN A 285 -33.35 4.25 15.26
N SER A 286 -34.27 5.05 14.73
CA SER A 286 -34.87 4.81 13.41
C SER A 286 -33.81 4.86 12.31
N PHE A 287 -32.97 5.88 12.30
CA PHE A 287 -31.85 5.98 11.34
C PHE A 287 -30.93 4.75 11.39
N ASP A 288 -30.52 4.32 12.58
CA ASP A 288 -29.66 3.14 12.75
C ASP A 288 -30.35 1.86 12.23
N CYS A 289 -31.65 1.69 12.47
CA CYS A 289 -32.42 0.55 11.95
C CYS A 289 -32.49 0.58 10.42
N MET A 290 -32.88 1.72 9.83
CA MET A 290 -32.99 1.89 8.39
C MET A 290 -31.65 1.67 7.68
N ARG A 291 -30.56 2.21 8.24
CA ARG A 291 -29.20 1.96 7.78
C ARG A 291 -28.86 0.47 7.82
N SER A 292 -29.15 -0.22 8.92
CA SER A 292 -28.85 -1.65 9.04
C SER A 292 -29.67 -2.51 8.06
N ILE A 293 -30.92 -2.13 7.79
CA ILE A 293 -31.79 -2.78 6.79
C ILE A 293 -31.22 -2.59 5.39
N LEU A 294 -30.92 -1.35 4.99
CA LEU A 294 -30.34 -1.06 3.67
C LEU A 294 -28.98 -1.74 3.47
N GLN A 295 -28.10 -1.76 4.49
CA GLN A 295 -26.84 -2.52 4.42
C GLN A 295 -27.06 -4.02 4.24
N SER A 296 -28.08 -4.59 4.89
CA SER A 296 -28.43 -6.00 4.72
C SER A 296 -28.95 -6.28 3.31
N ILE A 297 -29.78 -5.39 2.76
CA ILE A 297 -30.31 -5.49 1.39
C ILE A 297 -29.17 -5.40 0.37
N ASP A 298 -28.30 -4.42 0.51
CA ASP A 298 -27.15 -4.22 -0.37
C ASP A 298 -26.17 -5.42 -0.34
N LEU A 299 -25.87 -5.97 0.84
CA LEU A 299 -25.07 -7.20 0.95
C LEU A 299 -25.71 -8.38 0.24
N VAL A 300 -27.04 -8.55 0.36
CA VAL A 300 -27.78 -9.59 -0.34
C VAL A 300 -27.71 -9.41 -1.85
N ILE A 301 -27.84 -8.18 -2.34
CA ILE A 301 -27.74 -7.84 -3.76
C ILE A 301 -26.33 -8.12 -4.30
N ARG A 302 -25.28 -7.64 -3.62
CA ARG A 302 -23.89 -7.90 -4.02
C ARG A 302 -23.58 -9.40 -4.10
N LEU A 303 -24.16 -10.21 -3.21
CA LEU A 303 -24.04 -11.66 -3.27
C LEU A 303 -24.75 -12.25 -4.49
N PHE A 304 -25.93 -11.74 -4.85
CA PHE A 304 -26.62 -12.15 -6.07
C PHE A 304 -25.82 -11.78 -7.32
N VAL A 305 -25.31 -10.54 -7.42
CA VAL A 305 -24.44 -10.08 -8.52
C VAL A 305 -23.18 -10.97 -8.62
N TYR A 306 -22.54 -11.29 -7.50
CA TYR A 306 -21.40 -12.21 -7.44
C TYR A 306 -21.74 -13.61 -7.99
N GLY A 307 -22.91 -14.13 -7.63
CA GLY A 307 -23.41 -15.41 -8.11
C GLY A 307 -23.58 -15.43 -9.63
N THR A 308 -24.11 -14.33 -10.20
CA THR A 308 -24.31 -14.14 -11.63
C THR A 308 -23.02 -14.22 -12.42
N VAL A 309 -22.03 -13.37 -12.11
CA VAL A 309 -20.77 -13.24 -12.86
C VAL A 309 -19.97 -14.55 -12.89
N ARG A 310 -20.08 -15.38 -11.85
CA ARG A 310 -19.35 -16.66 -11.75
C ARG A 310 -20.06 -17.82 -12.47
N SER A 311 -21.32 -17.66 -12.82
CA SER A 311 -22.20 -18.73 -13.31
C SER A 311 -22.34 -18.81 -14.83
N ASN A 312 -21.38 -18.26 -15.61
CA ASN A 312 -21.31 -18.33 -17.09
C ASN A 312 -21.34 -19.75 -17.73
N THR A 313 -21.70 -20.80 -16.99
CA THR A 313 -22.13 -22.10 -17.52
C THR A 313 -23.65 -22.12 -17.66
N GLU A 314 -24.12 -22.27 -18.90
CA GLU A 314 -25.50 -22.26 -19.44
C GLU A 314 -26.52 -23.23 -18.80
N SER A 315 -26.34 -23.70 -17.57
CA SER A 315 -27.16 -24.75 -16.94
C SER A 315 -27.81 -24.38 -15.61
N HIS A 316 -28.05 -23.10 -15.31
CA HIS A 316 -28.83 -22.68 -14.13
C HIS A 316 -29.69 -21.42 -14.35
N ALA A 317 -30.43 -21.34 -15.46
CA ALA A 317 -31.46 -20.31 -15.71
C ALA A 317 -32.66 -20.34 -14.73
N SER A 318 -32.63 -21.14 -13.66
CA SER A 318 -33.71 -21.27 -12.66
C SER A 318 -33.44 -20.56 -11.32
N LEU A 319 -32.31 -19.84 -11.18
CA LEU A 319 -31.95 -19.14 -9.94
C LEU A 319 -32.62 -17.75 -9.82
N TRP A 320 -33.12 -17.22 -10.92
CA TRP A 320 -33.65 -15.87 -11.04
C TRP A 320 -35.18 -15.90 -11.18
N ASP A 321 -35.89 -15.27 -10.25
CA ASP A 321 -37.10 -14.54 -10.65
C ASP A 321 -36.70 -13.07 -10.72
N GLU A 322 -36.17 -12.65 -11.87
CA GLU A 322 -35.86 -11.24 -12.16
C GLU A 322 -37.04 -10.35 -11.76
N ASN A 323 -38.25 -10.81 -12.06
CA ASN A 323 -39.49 -10.10 -11.77
C ASN A 323 -39.75 -9.90 -10.27
N ILE A 324 -39.47 -10.88 -9.40
CA ILE A 324 -39.73 -10.76 -7.95
C ILE A 324 -38.68 -9.85 -7.32
N LEU A 325 -37.40 -10.05 -7.66
CA LEU A 325 -36.30 -9.23 -7.17
C LEU A 325 -36.50 -7.76 -7.58
N PHE A 326 -36.76 -7.53 -8.87
CA PHE A 326 -37.02 -6.21 -9.42
C PHE A 326 -38.28 -5.58 -8.84
N LEU A 327 -39.40 -6.29 -8.74
CA LEU A 327 -40.64 -5.74 -8.17
C LEU A 327 -40.47 -5.36 -6.69
N THR A 328 -39.74 -6.19 -5.94
CA THR A 328 -39.47 -5.96 -4.53
C THR A 328 -38.52 -4.78 -4.34
N LEU A 329 -37.47 -4.65 -5.16
CA LEU A 329 -36.54 -3.53 -5.06
C LEU A 329 -37.09 -2.24 -5.64
N LYS A 330 -37.92 -2.31 -6.69
CA LYS A 330 -38.70 -1.18 -7.22
C LYS A 330 -39.53 -0.52 -6.12
N LYS A 331 -40.03 -1.28 -5.15
CA LYS A 331 -40.75 -0.73 -3.99
C LYS A 331 -39.88 0.13 -3.07
N ILE A 332 -38.60 -0.20 -2.89
CA ILE A 332 -37.65 0.65 -2.14
C ILE A 332 -37.23 1.85 -2.99
N LEU A 333 -36.88 1.59 -4.25
CA LEU A 333 -36.40 2.60 -5.18
C LEU A 333 -37.49 3.63 -5.52
N ALA A 334 -38.77 3.26 -5.45
CA ALA A 334 -39.89 4.19 -5.59
C ALA A 334 -39.98 5.22 -4.46
N VAL A 335 -39.37 4.94 -3.29
CA VAL A 335 -39.30 5.86 -2.15
C VAL A 335 -38.20 6.90 -2.35
N PHE A 336 -37.33 6.71 -3.35
CA PHE A 336 -36.24 7.63 -3.64
C PHE A 336 -36.72 8.84 -4.48
N PRO A 337 -36.25 10.05 -4.17
CA PRO A 337 -35.36 10.39 -3.05
C PRO A 337 -36.14 10.69 -1.76
N LEU A 338 -35.50 10.41 -0.63
CA LEU A 338 -35.99 10.82 0.69
C LEU A 338 -35.78 12.34 0.82
N TYR A 339 -36.79 13.13 0.44
CA TYR A 339 -36.72 14.59 0.52
C TYR A 339 -36.94 15.09 1.96
N PRO A 340 -36.10 16.01 2.46
CA PRO A 340 -36.42 16.75 3.67
C PRO A 340 -37.58 17.72 3.38
N MET A 341 -38.63 17.69 4.20
CA MET A 341 -39.63 18.77 4.22
C MET A 341 -38.94 20.01 4.80
N HIS A 342 -39.01 21.14 4.09
CA HIS A 342 -38.28 22.37 4.42
C HIS A 342 -38.26 22.70 5.93
N HIS A 343 -37.09 23.12 6.45
CA HIS A 343 -36.77 23.48 7.85
C HIS A 343 -36.35 22.36 8.82
N LEU A 344 -35.35 21.53 8.45
CA LEU A 344 -34.77 20.52 9.34
C LEU A 344 -33.45 20.95 10.02
N SER A 345 -33.08 20.22 11.08
CA SER A 345 -31.77 20.32 11.71
C SER A 345 -30.69 19.71 10.80
N GLU A 346 -29.49 20.29 10.78
CA GLU A 346 -28.33 19.81 9.99
C GLU A 346 -28.08 18.29 10.13
N LYS A 347 -28.31 17.73 11.33
CA LYS A 347 -28.11 16.30 11.61
C LYS A 347 -29.12 15.40 10.89
N ASP A 348 -30.33 15.88 10.65
CA ASP A 348 -31.34 15.09 9.97
C ASP A 348 -31.12 15.13 8.46
N ASP A 349 -30.69 16.27 7.90
CA ASP A 349 -30.25 16.37 6.50
C ASP A 349 -29.07 15.43 6.21
N GLU A 350 -28.08 15.34 7.11
CA GLU A 350 -26.97 14.37 7.01
C GLU A 350 -27.45 12.91 7.00
N ARG A 351 -28.49 12.59 7.80
CA ARG A 351 -29.08 11.24 7.87
C ARG A 351 -29.81 10.89 6.58
N TYR A 352 -30.67 11.77 6.07
CA TYR A 352 -31.38 11.56 4.81
C TYR A 352 -30.41 11.44 3.63
N PHE A 353 -29.38 12.29 3.58
CA PHE A 353 -28.32 12.20 2.58
C PHE A 353 -27.61 10.83 2.63
N THR A 354 -27.23 10.36 3.82
CA THR A 354 -26.61 9.04 4.00
C THR A 354 -27.52 7.90 3.51
N LEU A 355 -28.82 7.93 3.82
CA LEU A 355 -29.77 6.91 3.36
C LEU A 355 -29.94 6.94 1.83
N ASN A 356 -30.04 8.14 1.24
CA ASN A 356 -30.15 8.30 -0.22
C ASN A 356 -28.90 7.79 -0.95
N ILE A 357 -27.70 8.01 -0.41
CA ILE A 357 -26.46 7.44 -0.95
C ILE A 357 -26.49 5.92 -0.92
N MET A 358 -26.92 5.31 0.20
CA MET A 358 -27.00 3.85 0.30
C MET A 358 -28.04 3.24 -0.66
N ILE A 359 -29.18 3.91 -0.84
CA ILE A 359 -30.18 3.50 -1.84
C ILE A 359 -29.58 3.61 -3.25
N THR A 360 -28.81 4.68 -3.52
CA THR A 360 -28.12 4.88 -4.80
C THR A 360 -27.06 3.81 -5.04
N GLU A 361 -26.19 3.52 -4.07
CA GLU A 361 -25.20 2.43 -4.16
C GLU A 361 -25.88 1.08 -4.43
N THR A 362 -26.98 0.80 -3.72
CA THR A 362 -27.78 -0.41 -3.95
C THR A 362 -28.32 -0.46 -5.38
N PHE A 363 -28.83 0.66 -5.89
CA PHE A 363 -29.31 0.78 -7.27
C PHE A 363 -28.19 0.55 -8.30
N LEU A 364 -27.00 1.11 -8.06
CA LEU A 364 -25.86 0.98 -8.97
C LEU A 364 -25.38 -0.48 -9.08
N HIS A 365 -25.28 -1.19 -7.96
CA HIS A 365 -25.00 -2.63 -7.98
C HIS A 365 -26.05 -3.44 -8.76
N LEU A 366 -27.33 -3.07 -8.67
CA LEU A 366 -28.40 -3.73 -9.44
C LEU A 366 -28.32 -3.42 -10.93
N SER A 367 -27.93 -2.19 -11.28
CA SER A 367 -27.84 -1.75 -12.67
C SER A 367 -26.79 -2.52 -13.48
N GLU A 368 -25.80 -3.13 -12.83
CA GLU A 368 -24.84 -4.03 -13.48
C GLU A 368 -25.51 -5.32 -13.99
N CYS A 369 -26.65 -5.73 -13.42
CA CYS A 369 -27.35 -6.96 -13.78
C CYS A 369 -28.66 -6.73 -14.56
N ILE A 370 -29.26 -5.54 -14.44
CA ILE A 370 -30.61 -5.25 -14.98
C ILE A 370 -30.63 -3.84 -15.57
N CYS A 371 -31.24 -3.66 -16.74
CA CYS A 371 -31.51 -2.33 -17.29
C CYS A 371 -32.63 -1.61 -16.50
N PRO A 372 -32.36 -0.51 -15.79
CA PRO A 372 -33.37 0.21 -15.03
C PRO A 372 -34.33 1.00 -15.96
N PRO A 373 -35.56 1.31 -15.52
CA PRO A 373 -36.45 2.23 -16.24
C PRO A 373 -35.82 3.62 -16.38
N ALA A 374 -35.99 4.26 -17.54
CA ALA A 374 -35.37 5.57 -17.85
C ALA A 374 -35.71 6.65 -16.81
N ASP A 375 -36.99 6.81 -16.44
CA ASP A 375 -37.44 7.82 -15.46
C ASP A 375 -36.78 7.66 -14.08
N LEU A 376 -36.47 6.42 -13.69
CA LEU A 376 -35.82 6.13 -12.41
C LEU A 376 -34.33 6.44 -12.49
N LEU A 377 -33.69 6.06 -13.60
CA LEU A 377 -32.28 6.36 -13.86
C LEU A 377 -32.04 7.88 -13.83
N GLU A 378 -32.87 8.69 -14.50
CA GLU A 378 -32.74 10.15 -14.50
C GLU A 378 -32.74 10.75 -13.10
N LYS A 379 -33.60 10.26 -12.19
CA LYS A 379 -33.63 10.72 -10.78
C LYS A 379 -32.35 10.39 -10.03
N PHE A 380 -31.78 9.21 -10.25
CA PHE A 380 -30.51 8.82 -9.63
C PHE A 380 -29.35 9.63 -10.21
N LEU A 381 -29.32 9.85 -11.53
CA LEU A 381 -28.29 10.67 -12.16
C LEU A 381 -28.33 12.12 -11.64
N ALA A 382 -29.52 12.72 -11.53
CA ALA A 382 -29.70 14.06 -10.95
C ALA A 382 -29.17 14.14 -9.51
N PHE A 383 -29.43 13.10 -8.70
CA PHE A 383 -28.92 13.03 -7.34
C PHE A 383 -27.41 12.84 -7.28
N ILE A 384 -26.83 11.96 -8.11
CA ILE A 384 -25.39 11.74 -8.19
C ILE A 384 -24.68 13.05 -8.57
N GLU A 385 -25.18 13.75 -9.58
CA GLU A 385 -24.67 15.07 -9.99
C GLU A 385 -24.70 16.05 -8.81
N CYS A 386 -25.83 16.18 -8.13
CA CYS A 386 -25.98 17.08 -6.98
C CYS A 386 -25.12 16.67 -5.77
N ALA A 387 -24.90 15.37 -5.55
CA ALA A 387 -24.06 14.83 -4.49
C ALA A 387 -22.58 15.15 -4.75
N LEU A 388 -22.10 14.93 -5.99
CA LEU A 388 -20.76 15.26 -6.45
C LEU A 388 -20.48 16.77 -6.39
N LEU A 389 -21.44 17.59 -6.83
CA LEU A 389 -21.34 19.06 -6.79
C LEU A 389 -21.48 19.66 -5.38
N GLY A 390 -21.73 18.83 -4.36
CA GLY A 390 -21.83 19.28 -2.99
C GLY A 390 -23.13 20.00 -2.62
N LYS A 391 -24.15 20.03 -3.50
CA LYS A 391 -25.35 20.86 -3.35
C LYS A 391 -26.34 20.43 -2.25
N ILE A 392 -26.23 19.20 -1.72
CA ILE A 392 -27.28 18.58 -0.88
C ILE A 392 -26.99 18.61 0.64
N CYS A 393 -25.72 18.61 1.06
CA CYS A 393 -25.35 18.59 2.48
C CYS A 393 -24.77 19.95 2.92
N SER A 394 -24.84 20.27 4.22
CA SER A 394 -24.31 21.52 4.79
C SER A 394 -22.79 21.68 4.59
N ASP A 395 -22.31 22.91 4.49
CA ASP A 395 -20.87 23.24 4.34
C ASP A 395 -20.06 23.14 5.63
N THR A 396 -20.68 22.67 6.72
CA THR A 396 -20.04 22.50 8.02
C THR A 396 -18.92 21.45 7.98
N ARG A 397 -17.97 21.53 8.92
CA ARG A 397 -16.85 20.57 9.00
C ARG A 397 -17.32 19.11 9.17
N SER A 398 -18.41 18.89 9.92
CA SER A 398 -19.05 17.57 10.07
C SER A 398 -19.64 17.08 8.74
N GLY A 399 -20.43 17.94 8.08
CA GLY A 399 -21.06 17.64 6.80
C GLY A 399 -20.05 17.29 5.71
N ARG A 400 -18.90 17.99 5.65
CA ARG A 400 -17.81 17.68 4.70
C ARG A 400 -17.22 16.28 4.90
N ILE A 401 -16.93 15.88 6.14
CA ILE A 401 -16.37 14.54 6.45
C ILE A 401 -17.37 13.44 6.09
N VAL A 402 -18.65 13.64 6.42
CA VAL A 402 -19.71 12.68 6.05
C VAL A 402 -19.80 12.60 4.53
N ARG A 403 -19.83 13.74 3.84
CA ARG A 403 -19.89 13.81 2.38
C ARG A 403 -18.73 13.10 1.71
N GLU A 404 -17.49 13.32 2.14
CA GLU A 404 -16.32 12.62 1.58
C GLU A 404 -16.45 11.10 1.70
N LYS A 405 -16.87 10.59 2.86
CA LYS A 405 -17.10 9.15 3.07
C LYS A 405 -18.19 8.60 2.17
N GLN A 406 -19.24 9.37 1.90
CA GLN A 406 -20.35 8.96 1.04
C GLN A 406 -20.00 9.07 -0.45
N ILE A 407 -19.31 10.13 -0.89
CA ILE A 407 -18.87 10.30 -2.28
C ILE A 407 -17.90 9.18 -2.67
N LEU A 408 -17.03 8.76 -1.73
CA LEU A 408 -16.09 7.67 -1.94
C LEU A 408 -16.77 6.36 -2.39
N THR A 409 -18.01 6.09 -1.97
CA THR A 409 -18.73 4.88 -2.39
C THR A 409 -19.34 5.00 -3.79
N LEU A 410 -19.60 6.22 -4.27
CA LEU A 410 -20.20 6.46 -5.59
C LEU A 410 -19.17 6.53 -6.72
N ILE A 411 -17.96 7.06 -6.46
CA ILE A 411 -16.93 7.28 -7.49
C ILE A 411 -16.62 6.01 -8.32
N PRO A 412 -16.44 4.81 -7.72
CA PRO A 412 -16.12 3.61 -8.50
C PRO A 412 -17.16 3.21 -9.54
N PHE A 413 -18.39 3.71 -9.46
CA PHE A 413 -19.46 3.43 -10.43
C PHE A 413 -19.51 4.43 -11.59
N ILE A 414 -18.86 5.60 -11.45
CA ILE A 414 -18.90 6.66 -12.47
C ILE A 414 -18.39 6.18 -13.84
N PRO A 415 -17.26 5.46 -13.96
CA PRO A 415 -16.78 4.98 -15.27
C PRO A 415 -17.83 4.12 -15.99
N LYS A 416 -18.46 3.20 -15.26
CA LYS A 416 -19.50 2.30 -15.79
C LYS A 416 -20.80 3.01 -16.13
N LEU A 417 -21.13 4.10 -15.42
CA LEU A 417 -22.31 4.92 -15.68
C LEU A 417 -22.14 5.84 -16.90
N VAL A 418 -20.95 6.37 -17.13
CA VAL A 418 -20.69 7.31 -18.24
C VAL A 418 -20.82 6.62 -19.61
N ALA A 419 -20.56 5.31 -19.70
CA ALA A 419 -20.61 4.57 -20.95
C ALA A 419 -22.03 4.40 -21.56
N PRO A 420 -23.07 3.97 -20.82
CA PRO A 420 -24.41 3.71 -21.39
C PRO A 420 -25.36 4.91 -21.42
N VAL A 421 -25.01 6.05 -20.82
CA VAL A 421 -25.93 7.18 -20.58
C VAL A 421 -26.01 8.14 -21.77
N THR A 422 -27.15 8.83 -21.93
CA THR A 422 -27.37 9.81 -23.02
C THR A 422 -26.38 10.97 -22.97
N ARG A 423 -26.11 11.60 -24.13
CA ARG A 423 -25.10 12.66 -24.30
C ARG A 423 -25.24 13.81 -23.27
N ASN A 424 -26.46 14.26 -22.99
CA ASN A 424 -26.71 15.36 -22.04
C ASN A 424 -26.33 14.99 -20.60
N TRP A 425 -26.72 13.79 -20.14
CA TRP A 425 -26.37 13.34 -18.80
C TRP A 425 -24.88 13.01 -18.69
N LYS A 426 -24.26 12.55 -19.78
CA LYS A 426 -22.81 12.30 -19.85
C LYS A 426 -22.01 13.58 -19.55
N SER A 427 -22.35 14.70 -20.17
CA SER A 427 -21.65 15.99 -19.92
C SER A 427 -21.87 16.48 -18.49
N HIS A 428 -23.10 16.40 -17.96
CA HIS A 428 -23.40 16.78 -16.57
C HIS A 428 -22.60 15.96 -15.54
N LEU A 429 -22.55 14.64 -15.71
CA LEU A 429 -21.84 13.74 -14.81
C LEU A 429 -20.32 13.96 -14.88
N LEU A 430 -19.78 14.10 -16.09
CA LEU A 430 -18.34 14.37 -16.28
C LEU A 430 -17.95 15.73 -15.72
N GLN A 431 -18.77 16.77 -15.89
CA GLN A 431 -18.55 18.07 -15.30
C GLN A 431 -18.57 18.02 -13.76
N ALA A 432 -19.58 17.35 -13.18
CA ALA A 432 -19.69 17.17 -11.74
C ALA A 432 -18.49 16.39 -11.17
N PHE A 433 -18.12 15.28 -11.81
CA PHE A 433 -16.97 14.46 -11.44
C PHE A 433 -15.65 15.25 -11.55
N THR A 434 -15.44 15.97 -12.65
CA THR A 434 -14.24 16.81 -12.86
C THR A 434 -14.13 17.86 -11.78
N LYS A 435 -15.23 18.53 -11.44
CA LYS A 435 -15.25 19.51 -10.36
C LYS A 435 -14.90 18.87 -9.01
N THR A 436 -15.48 17.71 -8.69
CA THR A 436 -15.13 16.97 -7.46
C THR A 436 -13.65 16.59 -7.43
N PHE A 437 -13.10 16.13 -8.55
CA PHE A 437 -11.67 15.80 -8.66
C PHE A 437 -10.78 17.01 -8.44
N LEU A 438 -11.09 18.17 -9.02
CA LEU A 438 -10.30 19.40 -8.85
C LEU A 438 -10.39 20.00 -7.45
N GLU A 439 -11.58 19.99 -6.83
CA GLU A 439 -11.82 20.66 -5.53
C GLU A 439 -11.51 19.80 -4.30
N CYS A 440 -11.45 18.47 -4.44
CA CYS A 440 -11.16 17.60 -3.29
C CYS A 440 -9.70 17.74 -2.81
N ASN A 441 -9.49 17.53 -1.50
CA ASN A 441 -8.15 17.58 -0.91
C ASN A 441 -7.23 16.55 -1.62
N PRO A 442 -6.02 16.95 -2.08
CA PRO A 442 -5.03 16.07 -2.70
C PRO A 442 -4.78 14.75 -1.96
N GLU A 443 -4.83 14.78 -0.63
CA GLU A 443 -4.55 13.64 0.25
C GLU A 443 -5.79 12.78 0.54
N SER A 444 -6.98 13.21 0.10
CA SER A 444 -8.22 12.53 0.44
C SER A 444 -8.34 11.18 -0.26
N PRO A 445 -9.00 10.18 0.38
CA PRO A 445 -9.32 8.92 -0.28
C PRO A 445 -10.23 9.12 -1.51
N VAL A 446 -11.01 10.23 -1.53
CA VAL A 446 -11.83 10.66 -2.66
C VAL A 446 -10.95 10.96 -3.87
N LYS A 447 -9.85 11.72 -3.71
CA LYS A 447 -8.89 12.00 -4.80
C LYS A 447 -8.31 10.71 -5.38
N MET A 448 -7.93 9.76 -4.52
CA MET A 448 -7.38 8.46 -4.96
C MET A 448 -8.40 7.60 -5.71
N ALA A 449 -9.65 7.58 -5.23
CA ALA A 449 -10.74 6.91 -5.94
C ALA A 449 -11.02 7.58 -7.29
N CYS A 450 -10.97 8.92 -7.37
CA CYS A 450 -11.08 9.63 -8.64
C CYS A 450 -9.96 9.26 -9.61
N LEU A 451 -8.71 9.15 -9.16
CA LEU A 451 -7.60 8.72 -10.02
C LEU A 451 -7.82 7.30 -10.58
N THR A 452 -8.32 6.37 -9.74
CA THR A 452 -8.66 5.01 -10.18
C THR A 452 -9.80 5.03 -11.21
N ALA A 453 -10.82 5.86 -10.99
CA ALA A 453 -11.93 6.03 -11.93
C ALA A 453 -11.48 6.70 -13.23
N ILE A 454 -10.55 7.67 -13.17
CA ILE A 454 -9.93 8.30 -14.35
C ILE A 454 -9.13 7.27 -15.14
N GLU A 455 -8.33 6.43 -14.47
CA GLU A 455 -7.61 5.33 -15.11
C GLU A 455 -8.59 4.41 -15.86
N GLU A 456 -9.70 4.00 -15.20
CA GLU A 456 -10.73 3.19 -15.84
C GLU A 456 -11.38 3.91 -17.04
N MET A 457 -11.70 5.20 -16.95
CA MET A 457 -12.31 5.95 -18.06
C MET A 457 -11.35 6.27 -19.21
N LEU A 458 -10.05 6.37 -18.94
CA LEU A 458 -9.03 6.62 -19.97
C LEU A 458 -8.64 5.33 -20.71
N PHE A 459 -8.68 4.16 -20.04
CA PHE A 459 -8.16 2.91 -20.59
C PHE A 459 -9.17 1.76 -20.73
N SER A 460 -10.37 1.85 -20.16
CA SER A 460 -11.37 0.78 -20.31
C SER A 460 -12.07 0.88 -21.65
N GLY A 461 -11.57 0.08 -22.59
CA GLY A 461 -12.19 -0.24 -23.85
C GLY A 461 -11.38 -1.31 -24.53
N GLU A 462 -11.77 -2.58 -24.36
CA GLU A 462 -11.41 -3.63 -25.33
C GLU A 462 -11.94 -3.20 -26.70
N GLY A 463 -11.10 -2.49 -27.46
CA GLY A 463 -11.34 -2.14 -28.87
C GLY A 463 -12.30 -0.98 -29.12
N VAL A 464 -11.86 0.27 -28.91
CA VAL A 464 -12.32 1.39 -29.76
C VAL A 464 -11.11 2.26 -30.10
N LEU A 465 -10.65 2.12 -31.34
CA LEU A 465 -10.04 3.22 -32.09
C LEU A 465 -10.94 4.44 -31.90
N TYR A 466 -10.44 5.43 -31.15
CA TYR A 466 -10.93 6.80 -30.94
C TYR A 466 -12.44 7.02 -31.08
N PRO A 467 -13.15 7.56 -30.06
CA PRO A 467 -14.46 8.11 -30.32
C PRO A 467 -14.32 9.10 -31.49
N ASP A 468 -15.18 8.93 -32.48
CA ASP A 468 -15.37 9.80 -33.61
C ASP A 468 -15.26 11.27 -33.14
N VAL A 469 -14.74 12.16 -33.99
CA VAL A 469 -14.36 13.57 -33.73
C VAL A 469 -15.54 14.44 -33.21
N SER A 470 -16.70 13.84 -32.94
CA SER A 470 -17.99 14.42 -32.62
C SER A 470 -18.28 14.65 -31.12
N ASP A 471 -17.43 14.21 -30.17
CA ASP A 471 -17.61 14.40 -28.72
C ASP A 471 -16.52 15.30 -28.06
N SER A 472 -16.37 16.54 -28.55
CA SER A 472 -15.42 17.54 -28.03
C SER A 472 -15.48 17.74 -26.50
N GLU A 473 -16.67 17.69 -25.90
CA GLU A 473 -16.87 17.95 -24.47
C GLU A 473 -16.22 16.89 -23.55
N ILE A 474 -16.16 15.63 -23.99
CA ILE A 474 -15.52 14.55 -23.21
C ILE A 474 -14.01 14.74 -23.22
N LEU A 475 -13.49 15.13 -24.40
CA LEU A 475 -12.08 15.38 -24.61
C LEU A 475 -11.59 16.48 -23.66
N ASP A 476 -12.35 17.57 -23.52
CA ASP A 476 -12.01 18.69 -22.63
C ASP A 476 -11.84 18.26 -21.16
N HIS A 477 -12.71 17.35 -20.68
CA HIS A 477 -12.57 16.78 -19.34
C HIS A 477 -11.33 15.88 -19.21
N GLN A 478 -11.04 15.05 -20.22
CA GLN A 478 -9.83 14.21 -20.24
C GLN A 478 -8.55 15.06 -20.27
N VAL A 479 -8.50 16.12 -21.09
CA VAL A 479 -7.41 17.11 -21.11
C VAL A 479 -7.19 17.68 -19.71
N THR A 480 -8.28 18.12 -19.06
CA THR A 480 -8.23 18.71 -17.72
C THR A 480 -7.65 17.73 -16.70
N TRP A 481 -8.07 16.47 -16.73
CA TRP A 481 -7.56 15.45 -15.80
C TRP A 481 -6.08 15.16 -16.01
N ILE A 482 -5.62 15.00 -17.26
CA ILE A 482 -4.22 14.72 -17.59
C ILE A 482 -3.31 15.87 -17.15
N ARG A 483 -3.69 17.11 -17.44
CA ARG A 483 -2.90 18.31 -17.09
C ARG A 483 -2.83 18.59 -15.59
N GLU A 484 -3.78 18.09 -14.81
CA GLU A 484 -3.79 18.22 -13.34
C GLU A 484 -2.83 17.24 -12.65
N LEU A 485 -2.46 16.11 -13.28
CA LEU A 485 -1.63 15.08 -12.64
C LEU A 485 -0.24 15.60 -12.18
N PRO A 486 0.53 16.37 -12.99
CA PRO A 486 1.80 16.93 -12.53
C PRO A 486 1.63 17.95 -11.42
N LEU A 487 0.57 18.78 -11.47
CA LEU A 487 0.26 19.74 -10.41
C LEU A 487 -0.05 19.03 -9.09
N LEU A 488 -0.78 17.91 -9.16
CA LEU A 488 -1.05 17.06 -8.01
C LEU A 488 0.24 16.45 -7.42
N LEU A 489 1.20 16.03 -8.25
CA LEU A 489 2.50 15.55 -7.76
C LEU A 489 3.27 16.63 -7.00
N ILE A 490 3.23 17.87 -7.49
CA ILE A 490 3.87 19.02 -6.84
C ILE A 490 3.22 19.27 -5.47
N LEU A 491 1.89 19.26 -5.41
CA LEU A 491 1.12 19.49 -4.18
C LEU A 491 1.30 18.39 -3.12
N LEU A 492 1.32 17.11 -3.52
CA LEU A 492 1.49 15.97 -2.61
C LEU A 492 2.86 15.96 -1.93
N GLY A 493 3.89 16.45 -2.62
CA GLY A 493 5.23 16.60 -2.09
C GLY A 493 5.82 15.27 -1.60
N ASN A 494 6.61 15.35 -0.52
CA ASN A 494 7.24 14.19 0.13
C ASN A 494 6.44 13.60 1.30
N LYS A 495 5.39 14.29 1.76
CA LYS A 495 4.62 13.87 2.94
C LYS A 495 3.72 12.66 2.65
N HIS A 496 3.31 12.50 1.40
CA HIS A 496 2.34 11.48 0.96
C HIS A 496 2.89 10.63 -0.19
N ALA A 497 4.04 9.99 0.02
CA ALA A 497 4.73 9.23 -1.01
C ALA A 497 3.86 8.14 -1.68
N SER A 498 3.01 7.43 -0.93
CA SER A 498 2.10 6.42 -1.48
C SER A 498 1.08 7.01 -2.45
N SER A 499 0.60 8.23 -2.19
CA SER A 499 -0.30 8.96 -3.08
C SER A 499 0.42 9.41 -4.35
N SER A 500 1.63 9.94 -4.22
CA SER A 500 2.48 10.32 -5.37
C SER A 500 2.80 9.12 -6.25
N GLN A 501 3.00 7.94 -5.65
CA GLN A 501 3.22 6.69 -6.38
C GLN A 501 2.02 6.29 -7.25
N ILE A 502 0.77 6.46 -6.76
CA ILE A 502 -0.45 6.19 -7.53
C ILE A 502 -0.52 7.13 -8.75
N VAL A 503 -0.24 8.42 -8.56
CA VAL A 503 -0.24 9.41 -9.64
C VAL A 503 0.85 9.09 -10.69
N LEU A 504 2.05 8.71 -10.24
CA LEU A 504 3.14 8.30 -11.13
C LEU A 504 2.83 7.01 -11.90
N HIS A 505 2.14 6.05 -11.28
CA HIS A 505 1.65 4.87 -11.99
C HIS A 505 0.66 5.23 -13.10
N LEU A 506 -0.29 6.13 -12.83
CA LEU A 506 -1.22 6.61 -13.83
C LEU A 506 -0.50 7.34 -14.97
N LEU A 507 0.46 8.21 -14.66
CA LEU A 507 1.30 8.87 -15.66
C LEU A 507 2.08 7.87 -16.51
N LEU A 508 2.70 6.86 -15.89
CA LEU A 508 3.42 5.81 -16.61
C LEU A 508 2.48 5.02 -17.53
N ARG A 509 1.27 4.70 -17.08
CA ARG A 509 0.25 4.05 -17.91
C ARG A 509 -0.18 4.93 -19.08
N LEU A 510 -0.36 6.24 -18.86
CA LEU A 510 -0.65 7.20 -19.93
C LEU A 510 0.44 7.20 -20.99
N GLY A 511 1.72 7.27 -20.57
CA GLY A 511 2.85 7.18 -21.49
C GLY A 511 2.88 5.85 -22.27
N GLN A 512 2.68 4.72 -21.60
CA GLN A 512 2.67 3.38 -22.23
C GLN A 512 1.55 3.20 -23.26
N CYS A 513 0.40 3.83 -23.03
CA CYS A 513 -0.77 3.76 -23.92
C CYS A 513 -0.76 4.86 -24.99
N SER A 514 0.20 5.79 -24.96
CA SER A 514 0.28 6.90 -25.90
C SER A 514 0.89 6.45 -27.23
N ILE A 515 0.02 6.06 -28.18
CA ILE A 515 0.43 5.72 -29.56
C ILE A 515 0.85 7.01 -30.28
N LEU A 516 1.90 6.94 -31.11
CA LEU A 516 2.42 8.09 -31.88
C LEU A 516 1.29 8.79 -32.66
N ASN A 517 1.23 10.13 -32.59
CA ASN A 517 0.20 11.00 -33.19
C ASN A 517 -1.21 10.83 -32.62
N SER A 518 -1.36 10.24 -31.44
CA SER A 518 -2.64 10.21 -30.73
C SER A 518 -2.92 11.49 -29.95
N PHE A 519 -4.20 11.76 -29.66
CA PHE A 519 -4.61 12.78 -28.69
C PHE A 519 -3.92 12.60 -27.32
N LEU A 520 -3.86 11.36 -26.82
CA LEU A 520 -3.20 11.06 -25.54
C LEU A 520 -1.70 11.37 -25.60
N ALA A 521 -1.02 11.07 -26.70
CA ALA A 521 0.40 11.42 -26.86
C ALA A 521 0.62 12.94 -26.85
N LEU A 522 -0.22 13.70 -27.56
CA LEU A 522 -0.15 15.17 -27.57
C LEU A 522 -0.35 15.75 -26.17
N GLU A 523 -1.38 15.30 -25.45
CA GLU A 523 -1.63 15.80 -24.10
C GLU A 523 -0.61 15.30 -23.09
N TYR A 524 -0.06 14.10 -23.27
CA TYR A 524 1.06 13.61 -22.49
C TYR A 524 2.26 14.52 -22.68
N ASP A 525 2.65 14.86 -23.91
CA ASP A 525 3.75 15.81 -24.16
C ASP A 525 3.51 17.20 -23.53
N ASN A 526 2.27 17.68 -23.53
CA ASN A 526 1.91 18.96 -22.90
C ASN A 526 2.11 18.97 -21.38
N ILE A 527 2.14 17.81 -20.71
CA ILE A 527 2.38 17.76 -19.26
C ILE A 527 3.83 18.13 -18.89
N GLN A 528 4.77 18.11 -19.85
CA GLN A 528 6.17 18.42 -19.60
C GLN A 528 6.35 19.81 -18.97
N TYR A 529 5.55 20.79 -19.41
CA TYR A 529 5.62 22.16 -18.91
C TYR A 529 5.34 22.26 -17.40
N SER A 530 4.36 21.54 -16.89
CA SER A 530 4.04 21.52 -15.46
C SER A 530 4.93 20.54 -14.70
N LEU A 531 5.44 19.49 -15.35
CA LEU A 531 6.36 18.51 -14.73
C LEU A 531 7.75 19.12 -14.44
N GLN A 532 8.13 20.22 -15.09
CA GLN A 532 9.39 20.92 -14.79
C GLN A 532 9.54 21.27 -13.30
N GLU A 533 8.49 21.83 -12.68
CA GLU A 533 8.50 22.23 -11.26
C GLU A 533 8.57 21.03 -10.31
N PHE A 534 8.11 19.85 -10.74
CA PHE A 534 8.24 18.62 -9.97
C PHE A 534 9.71 18.18 -9.80
N TYR A 535 10.55 18.45 -10.82
CA TYR A 535 11.98 18.20 -10.79
C TYR A 535 12.75 19.35 -10.14
N SER A 536 12.67 20.56 -10.70
CA SER A 536 13.31 21.75 -10.11
C SER A 536 12.75 23.04 -10.68
N THR A 537 12.75 24.10 -9.87
CA THR A 537 12.46 25.47 -10.30
C THR A 537 13.68 26.37 -10.12
N CYS A 538 13.87 27.29 -11.06
CA CYS A 538 14.90 28.33 -10.98
C CYS A 538 14.20 29.68 -10.86
N ALA A 539 14.09 30.21 -9.65
CA ALA A 539 13.51 31.52 -9.38
C ALA A 539 14.63 32.45 -8.87
N GLU A 540 14.77 33.62 -9.49
CA GLU A 540 15.68 34.70 -9.04
C GLU A 540 17.17 34.32 -8.86
N GLY A 541 17.64 33.27 -9.53
CA GLY A 541 19.03 32.82 -9.49
C GLY A 541 19.35 31.75 -8.44
N ASP A 542 18.40 31.42 -7.57
CA ASP A 542 18.51 30.31 -6.63
C ASP A 542 17.82 29.05 -7.17
N LEU A 543 18.55 27.92 -7.11
CA LEU A 543 18.06 26.63 -7.57
C LEU A 543 17.26 25.94 -6.47
N CYS A 544 15.96 25.76 -6.71
CA CYS A 544 15.06 25.04 -5.81
C CYS A 544 14.76 23.64 -6.38
N TYR A 545 15.12 22.60 -5.62
CA TYR A 545 14.78 21.23 -5.99
C TYR A 545 13.31 20.94 -5.70
N GLY A 546 12.63 20.35 -6.68
CA GLY A 546 11.24 19.93 -6.57
C GLY A 546 11.06 18.67 -5.71
N PRO A 547 9.81 18.25 -5.49
CA PRO A 547 9.48 17.09 -4.65
C PRO A 547 10.17 15.79 -5.03
N PHE A 548 10.53 15.61 -6.31
CA PHE A 548 11.18 14.42 -6.83
C PHE A 548 12.36 13.92 -5.97
N ILE A 549 13.24 14.83 -5.53
CA ILE A 549 14.45 14.49 -4.77
C ILE A 549 14.13 13.78 -3.44
N LYS A 550 13.01 14.15 -2.81
CA LYS A 550 12.63 13.70 -1.46
C LYS A 550 11.70 12.48 -1.47
N LEU A 551 11.31 11.99 -2.65
CA LEU A 551 10.44 10.82 -2.77
C LEU A 551 11.22 9.51 -2.55
N PRO A 552 10.54 8.42 -2.14
CA PRO A 552 11.16 7.10 -2.09
C PRO A 552 11.65 6.65 -3.46
N ARG A 553 12.67 5.79 -3.46
CA ARG A 553 13.31 5.28 -4.66
C ARG A 553 12.32 4.69 -5.67
N GLU A 554 11.35 3.89 -5.24
CA GLU A 554 10.33 3.31 -6.14
C GLU A 554 9.55 4.40 -6.92
N SER A 555 9.16 5.48 -6.25
CA SER A 555 8.50 6.62 -6.90
C SER A 555 9.44 7.37 -7.84
N GLN A 556 10.71 7.55 -7.46
CA GLN A 556 11.71 8.17 -8.33
C GLN A 556 11.91 7.36 -9.62
N GLU A 557 12.02 6.04 -9.50
CA GLU A 557 12.17 5.13 -10.64
C GLU A 557 10.96 5.20 -11.59
N LEU A 558 9.73 5.22 -11.06
CA LEU A 558 8.51 5.40 -11.86
C LEU A 558 8.53 6.72 -12.62
N SER A 559 8.87 7.82 -11.95
CA SER A 559 8.98 9.14 -12.58
C SER A 559 10.01 9.18 -13.70
N ILE A 560 11.16 8.53 -13.50
CA ILE A 560 12.20 8.44 -14.53
C ILE A 560 11.69 7.62 -15.72
N CYS A 561 11.00 6.50 -15.48
CA CYS A 561 10.41 5.69 -16.55
C CYS A 561 9.41 6.48 -17.39
N CYS A 562 8.65 7.41 -16.79
CA CYS A 562 7.72 8.29 -17.53
C CYS A 562 8.41 9.12 -18.61
N LEU A 563 9.69 9.51 -18.41
CA LEU A 563 10.46 10.36 -19.33
C LEU A 563 10.68 9.69 -20.70
N TYR A 564 10.75 8.36 -20.74
CA TYR A 564 10.98 7.61 -21.98
C TYR A 564 9.81 7.72 -22.97
N TYR A 565 8.58 7.89 -22.47
CA TYR A 565 7.37 7.79 -23.28
C TYR A 565 6.92 9.12 -23.91
N PHE A 566 7.63 10.22 -23.64
CA PHE A 566 7.39 11.47 -24.35
C PHE A 566 7.77 11.35 -25.82
N SER A 567 6.96 11.89 -26.72
CA SER A 567 7.29 11.85 -28.15
C SER A 567 8.49 12.74 -28.46
N HIS A 568 8.61 13.86 -27.74
CA HIS A 568 9.73 14.78 -27.77
C HIS A 568 9.94 15.40 -26.39
N LEU A 569 11.13 15.25 -25.79
CA LEU A 569 11.50 15.90 -24.54
C LEU A 569 11.99 17.33 -24.78
N ASP A 570 11.34 18.30 -24.16
CA ASP A 570 11.71 19.71 -24.28
C ASP A 570 13.04 20.06 -23.54
N SER A 571 13.71 21.11 -24.00
CA SER A 571 15.00 21.54 -23.44
C SER A 571 14.91 22.15 -22.03
N PHE A 572 13.74 22.64 -21.62
CA PHE A 572 13.51 23.18 -20.27
C PHE A 572 13.37 22.07 -19.23
N LEU A 573 12.65 20.99 -19.56
CA LEU A 573 12.54 19.77 -18.76
C LEU A 573 13.89 19.09 -18.63
N LEU A 574 14.67 19.00 -19.72
CA LEU A 574 16.05 18.49 -19.64
C LEU A 574 16.94 19.33 -18.71
N LYS A 575 16.79 20.66 -18.71
CA LYS A 575 17.49 21.54 -17.74
C LYS A 575 17.03 21.29 -16.30
N ALA A 576 15.74 21.06 -16.07
CA ALA A 576 15.22 20.75 -14.74
C ALA A 576 15.75 19.40 -14.21
N ILE A 577 15.81 18.39 -15.09
CA ILE A 577 16.38 17.08 -14.76
C ILE A 577 17.90 17.18 -14.53
N ALA A 578 18.62 17.93 -15.37
CA ALA A 578 20.05 18.18 -15.18
C ALA A 578 20.32 18.84 -13.82
N SER A 579 19.47 19.78 -13.42
CA SER A 579 19.55 20.43 -12.13
C SER A 579 19.39 19.44 -10.97
N CYS A 580 18.45 18.49 -11.07
CA CYS A 580 18.29 17.41 -10.09
C CYS A 580 19.55 16.56 -9.92
N CYS A 581 20.29 16.32 -11.01
CA CYS A 581 21.52 15.54 -11.00
C CYS A 581 22.65 16.20 -10.18
N PHE A 582 22.55 17.51 -9.91
CA PHE A 582 23.50 18.24 -9.07
C PHE A 582 23.13 18.22 -7.58
N CYS A 583 21.98 17.66 -7.21
CA CYS A 583 21.55 17.61 -5.83
C CYS A 583 22.40 16.59 -5.03
N PRO A 584 23.04 16.99 -3.91
CA PRO A 584 23.86 16.08 -3.11
C PRO A 584 23.04 15.02 -2.35
N GLU A 585 21.71 15.19 -2.26
CA GLU A 585 20.79 14.25 -1.61
C GLU A 585 20.37 13.10 -2.55
N LEU A 586 20.59 13.22 -3.86
CA LEU A 586 20.17 12.23 -4.85
C LEU A 586 21.05 10.97 -4.76
N ASP A 587 20.41 9.80 -4.75
CA ASP A 587 21.13 8.52 -4.78
C ASP A 587 21.86 8.34 -6.13
N THR A 588 23.09 7.85 -6.06
CA THR A 588 23.93 7.53 -7.23
C THR A 588 23.25 6.57 -8.20
N SER A 589 22.46 5.59 -7.75
CA SER A 589 21.77 4.66 -8.65
C SER A 589 20.69 5.39 -9.46
N VAL A 590 19.97 6.31 -8.83
CA VAL A 590 18.91 7.10 -9.46
C VAL A 590 19.50 8.05 -10.50
N LEU A 591 20.64 8.68 -10.19
CA LEU A 591 21.41 9.49 -11.14
C LEU A 591 21.77 8.71 -12.41
N PHE A 592 22.34 7.51 -12.28
CA PHE A 592 22.73 6.72 -13.44
C PHE A 592 21.53 6.21 -14.24
N GLN A 593 20.44 5.85 -13.56
CA GLN A 593 19.20 5.45 -14.22
C GLN A 593 18.56 6.60 -15.02
N MET A 594 18.60 7.85 -14.52
CA MET A 594 18.17 9.02 -15.28
C MET A 594 18.94 9.14 -16.60
N ILE A 595 20.27 9.03 -16.54
CA ILE A 595 21.14 9.16 -17.72
C ILE A 595 20.86 8.04 -18.71
N GLU A 596 20.70 6.81 -18.22
CA GLU A 596 20.40 5.65 -19.06
C GLU A 596 19.05 5.78 -19.78
N VAL A 597 18.01 6.23 -19.06
CA VAL A 597 16.67 6.42 -19.64
C VAL A 597 16.66 7.58 -20.63
N LEU A 598 17.30 8.71 -20.33
CA LEU A 598 17.42 9.83 -21.27
C LEU A 598 18.23 9.45 -22.51
N HIS A 599 19.33 8.71 -22.37
CA HIS A 599 20.09 8.20 -23.51
C HIS A 599 19.28 7.20 -24.34
N SER A 600 18.46 6.38 -23.70
CA SER A 600 17.53 5.47 -24.40
C SER A 600 16.43 6.23 -25.14
N ALA A 601 15.91 7.31 -24.56
CA ALA A 601 14.95 8.21 -25.21
C ALA A 601 15.58 8.93 -26.41
N TYR A 602 16.85 9.36 -26.30
CA TYR A 602 17.62 9.88 -27.43
C TYR A 602 17.77 8.85 -28.56
N LYS A 603 18.15 7.60 -28.25
CA LYS A 603 18.26 6.52 -29.25
C LYS A 603 16.93 6.23 -29.96
N ALA A 604 15.80 6.39 -29.26
CA ALA A 604 14.47 6.25 -29.82
C ALA A 604 14.01 7.47 -30.65
N GLY A 605 14.79 8.56 -30.68
CA GLY A 605 14.50 9.77 -31.45
C GLY A 605 13.69 10.83 -30.71
N HIS A 606 13.49 10.69 -29.40
CA HIS A 606 12.67 11.62 -28.59
C HIS A 606 13.45 12.85 -28.09
N ILE A 607 14.77 12.88 -28.26
CA ILE A 607 15.62 14.01 -27.85
C ILE A 607 16.43 14.48 -29.06
N GLN A 608 16.46 15.78 -29.31
CA GLN A 608 17.35 16.35 -30.33
C GLN A 608 18.81 16.18 -29.93
N ILE A 609 19.69 15.92 -30.92
CA ILE A 609 21.11 15.71 -30.66
C ILE A 609 21.77 16.90 -29.94
N THR A 610 21.34 18.12 -30.25
CA THR A 610 21.83 19.36 -29.62
C THR A 610 21.47 19.43 -28.14
N ASP A 611 20.24 19.06 -27.79
CA ASP A 611 19.76 19.10 -26.40
C ASP A 611 20.38 17.97 -25.57
N HIS A 612 20.53 16.78 -26.15
CA HIS A 612 21.22 15.66 -25.50
C HIS A 612 22.70 15.96 -25.23
N ILE A 613 23.40 16.56 -26.20
CA ILE A 613 24.77 17.04 -26.03
C ILE A 613 24.82 18.13 -24.95
N SER A 614 23.91 19.11 -24.99
CA SER A 614 23.85 20.17 -23.99
C SER A 614 23.65 19.61 -22.58
N PHE A 615 22.79 18.60 -22.43
CA PHE A 615 22.58 17.88 -21.17
C PHE A 615 23.89 17.25 -20.66
N PHE A 616 24.63 16.50 -21.50
CA PHE A 616 25.92 15.90 -21.12
C PHE A 616 26.97 16.94 -20.75
N ILE A 617 27.08 18.02 -21.53
CA ILE A 617 28.03 19.10 -21.25
C ILE A 617 27.70 19.77 -19.92
N THR A 618 26.42 20.05 -19.66
CA THR A 618 25.96 20.65 -18.40
C THR A 618 26.28 19.74 -17.21
N LEU A 619 26.08 18.42 -17.35
CA LEU A 619 26.45 17.46 -16.30
C LEU A 619 27.96 17.46 -16.02
N VAL A 620 28.81 17.58 -17.04
CA VAL A 620 30.27 17.57 -16.84
C VAL A 620 30.81 18.91 -16.35
N SER A 621 30.24 20.03 -16.80
CA SER A 621 30.71 21.36 -16.43
C SER A 621 30.24 21.78 -15.03
N CYS A 622 28.97 21.53 -14.68
CA CYS A 622 28.36 22.07 -13.47
C CYS A 622 28.41 21.13 -12.26
N PHE A 623 28.72 19.84 -12.43
CA PHE A 623 28.75 18.90 -11.30
C PHE A 623 29.93 19.19 -10.36
N LYS A 624 29.62 19.44 -9.10
CA LYS A 624 30.60 19.81 -8.06
C LYS A 624 31.30 18.56 -7.51
N ALA A 625 32.44 18.19 -8.08
CA ALA A 625 33.30 17.15 -7.53
C ALA A 625 34.25 17.72 -6.46
N MET A 626 34.06 17.35 -5.19
CA MET A 626 34.96 17.75 -4.10
C MET A 626 36.22 16.86 -4.08
N PRO A 627 37.41 17.41 -3.78
CA PRO A 627 38.63 16.62 -3.61
C PRO A 627 38.48 15.57 -2.49
N GLU A 628 39.03 14.37 -2.68
CA GLU A 628 38.85 13.20 -1.79
C GLU A 628 39.39 13.42 -0.35
N ASN A 629 40.14 14.49 -0.07
CA ASN A 629 40.84 14.72 1.21
C ASN A 629 40.26 15.85 2.10
N LEU A 630 39.10 16.44 1.76
CA LEU A 630 38.53 17.57 2.52
C LEU A 630 37.30 17.23 3.39
N SER A 631 36.91 15.95 3.51
CA SER A 631 35.84 15.59 4.45
C SER A 631 36.39 15.49 5.88
N PRO A 632 36.02 16.40 6.81
CA PRO A 632 36.28 16.16 8.21
C PRO A 632 35.39 14.98 8.66
N SER A 633 36.01 14.05 9.37
CA SER A 633 35.41 13.03 10.23
C SER A 633 33.89 13.12 10.46
N VAL A 634 33.10 12.14 9.99
CA VAL A 634 31.94 11.55 10.73
C VAL A 634 31.61 10.17 10.11
N GLU A 635 31.65 9.16 10.99
CA GLU A 635 30.93 7.86 11.06
C GLU A 635 30.69 6.96 9.83
N GLU A 636 30.84 5.65 10.10
CA GLU A 636 30.56 4.51 9.23
C GLU A 636 29.19 4.58 8.56
N GLY A 637 29.18 4.62 7.22
CA GLY A 637 27.95 4.45 6.42
C GLY A 637 28.06 4.95 4.98
N VAL A 638 28.45 4.07 4.06
CA VAL A 638 28.17 4.04 2.61
C VAL A 638 27.77 5.38 1.95
N LYS A 639 28.63 6.40 1.96
CA LYS A 639 28.57 7.51 0.99
C LYS A 639 29.86 7.49 0.18
N THR A 640 29.77 6.95 -1.04
CA THR A 640 30.85 7.03 -2.03
C THR A 640 31.29 8.48 -2.18
N SER A 641 32.60 8.75 -2.19
CA SER A 641 33.10 10.11 -2.41
C SER A 641 32.52 10.70 -3.70
N SER A 642 32.09 11.96 -3.66
CA SER A 642 31.51 12.66 -4.83
C SER A 642 32.44 12.60 -6.06
N CYS A 643 33.75 12.58 -5.84
CA CYS A 643 34.76 12.37 -6.88
C CYS A 643 34.68 10.97 -7.53
N ARG A 644 34.44 9.89 -6.77
CA ARG A 644 34.25 8.54 -7.33
C ARG A 644 32.97 8.46 -8.16
N THR A 645 31.89 9.07 -7.70
CA THR A 645 30.63 9.17 -8.45
C THR A 645 30.85 9.92 -9.76
N PHE A 646 31.54 11.06 -9.73
CA PHE A 646 31.83 11.84 -10.94
C PHE A 646 32.76 11.12 -11.93
N LYS A 647 33.77 10.38 -11.45
CA LYS A 647 34.61 9.53 -12.32
C LYS A 647 33.77 8.46 -13.04
N THR A 648 32.79 7.89 -12.35
CA THR A 648 31.86 6.90 -12.93
C THR A 648 30.92 7.58 -13.92
N LEU A 649 30.38 8.75 -13.58
CA LEU A 649 29.59 9.60 -14.47
C LEU A 649 30.33 9.88 -15.79
N GLY A 650 31.59 10.34 -15.71
CA GLY A 650 32.40 10.57 -16.91
C GLY A 650 32.54 9.33 -17.80
N ARG A 651 32.66 8.13 -17.22
CA ARG A 651 32.72 6.87 -18.00
C ARG A 651 31.38 6.54 -18.66
N VAL A 652 30.28 6.67 -17.93
CA VAL A 652 28.92 6.43 -18.46
C VAL A 652 28.65 7.38 -19.62
N LEU A 653 28.91 8.67 -19.45
CA LEU A 653 28.74 9.67 -20.50
C LEU A 653 29.61 9.38 -21.74
N CYS A 654 30.87 8.96 -21.53
CA CYS A 654 31.73 8.53 -22.63
C CYS A 654 31.18 7.31 -23.38
N SER A 655 30.63 6.32 -22.65
CA SER A 655 29.97 5.16 -23.27
C SER A 655 28.77 5.62 -24.10
N CYS A 656 27.92 6.47 -23.52
CA CYS A 656 26.75 7.01 -24.22
C CYS A 656 27.17 7.76 -25.50
N LEU A 657 28.17 8.64 -25.43
CA LEU A 657 28.70 9.37 -26.59
C LEU A 657 29.16 8.44 -27.71
N SER A 658 29.86 7.35 -27.37
CA SER A 658 30.35 6.38 -28.38
C SER A 658 29.22 5.61 -29.07
N GLU A 659 28.02 5.62 -28.49
CA GLU A 659 26.83 4.96 -29.03
C GLU A 659 25.91 5.92 -29.80
N MET A 660 26.22 7.23 -29.87
CA MET A 660 25.38 8.23 -30.52
C MET A 660 25.40 8.18 -32.06
N GLY A 661 26.24 7.33 -32.66
CA GLY A 661 26.32 7.14 -34.11
C GLY A 661 27.73 7.33 -34.66
N ASP A 662 27.89 8.10 -35.74
CA ASP A 662 29.21 8.37 -36.31
C ASP A 662 30.01 9.32 -35.42
N ASN A 663 31.05 8.77 -34.78
CA ASN A 663 31.96 9.51 -33.92
C ASN A 663 32.59 10.74 -34.61
N SER A 664 32.69 10.78 -35.95
CA SER A 664 33.22 11.94 -36.68
C SER A 664 32.29 13.14 -36.66
N LEU A 665 31.00 12.91 -36.89
CA LEU A 665 29.98 13.95 -36.88
C LEU A 665 29.72 14.43 -35.45
N VAL A 666 29.65 13.49 -34.51
CA VAL A 666 29.49 13.79 -33.08
C VAL A 666 30.69 14.61 -32.58
N PHE A 667 31.91 14.27 -33.01
CA PHE A 667 33.12 15.06 -32.71
C PHE A 667 33.02 16.49 -33.24
N LEU A 668 32.63 16.69 -34.51
CA LEU A 668 32.52 18.03 -35.11
C LEU A 668 31.53 18.94 -34.36
N ILE A 669 30.44 18.38 -33.83
CA ILE A 669 29.46 19.14 -33.05
C ILE A 669 30.00 19.47 -31.65
N LEU A 670 30.67 18.50 -31.00
CA LEU A 670 31.13 18.62 -29.62
C LEU A 670 32.44 19.38 -29.45
N GLU A 671 33.34 19.32 -30.43
CA GLU A 671 34.70 19.86 -30.33
C GLU A 671 34.67 21.31 -29.84
N ARG A 672 33.99 22.18 -30.57
CA ARG A 672 33.91 23.61 -30.24
C ARG A 672 33.30 23.85 -28.86
N ILE A 673 32.22 23.14 -28.53
CA ILE A 673 31.50 23.32 -27.26
C ILE A 673 32.38 22.92 -26.07
N ILE A 674 33.09 21.79 -26.17
CA ILE A 674 33.98 21.32 -25.11
C ILE A 674 35.16 22.28 -24.96
N ILE A 675 35.75 22.77 -26.05
CA ILE A 675 36.87 23.72 -26.00
C ILE A 675 36.44 25.05 -25.37
N GLU A 676 35.27 25.59 -25.74
CA GLU A 676 34.71 26.80 -25.11
C GLU A 676 34.53 26.62 -23.59
N GLN A 677 34.09 25.43 -23.13
CA GLN A 677 33.98 25.14 -21.69
C GLN A 677 35.34 24.95 -21.00
N ILE A 678 36.32 24.32 -21.65
CA ILE A 678 37.69 24.17 -21.11
C ILE A 678 38.35 25.54 -20.93
N LEU A 679 38.10 26.49 -21.84
CA LEU A 679 38.63 27.85 -21.76
C LEU A 679 38.08 28.65 -20.57
N LEU A 680 36.98 28.22 -19.95
CA LEU A 680 36.48 28.77 -18.69
C LEU A 680 37.28 28.30 -17.45
N THR A 681 38.37 27.56 -17.66
CA THR A 681 39.25 27.02 -16.62
C THR A 681 38.51 26.21 -15.53
N PRO A 682 37.82 25.11 -15.90
CA PRO A 682 37.08 24.30 -14.95
C PRO A 682 38.02 23.56 -13.98
N PRO A 683 37.51 23.09 -12.83
CA PRO A 683 38.29 22.28 -11.89
C PRO A 683 38.94 21.06 -12.56
N VAL A 684 40.10 20.62 -12.05
CA VAL A 684 40.92 19.53 -12.61
C VAL A 684 40.09 18.27 -12.93
N VAL A 685 39.13 17.92 -12.07
CA VAL A 685 38.28 16.74 -12.22
C VAL A 685 37.33 16.89 -13.42
N ASN A 686 36.69 18.05 -13.56
CA ASN A 686 35.76 18.37 -14.65
C ASN A 686 36.51 18.52 -15.98
N ALA A 687 37.65 19.22 -15.97
CA ALA A 687 38.56 19.32 -17.12
C ALA A 687 38.98 17.93 -17.63
N CYS A 688 39.30 17.01 -16.73
CA CYS A 688 39.64 15.63 -17.09
C CYS A 688 38.49 14.91 -17.81
N ALA A 689 37.27 15.04 -17.31
CA ALA A 689 36.09 14.43 -17.92
C ALA A 689 35.83 15.01 -19.33
N MET A 690 35.97 16.33 -19.51
CA MET A 690 35.87 17.00 -20.81
C MET A 690 36.93 16.49 -21.80
N LEU A 691 38.20 16.40 -21.37
CA LEU A 691 39.28 15.86 -22.20
C LEU A 691 39.02 14.38 -22.58
N ARG A 692 38.45 13.59 -21.66
CA ARG A 692 38.08 12.20 -21.94
C ARG A 692 36.95 12.10 -22.98
N MET A 693 35.95 12.98 -22.93
CA MET A 693 34.89 13.02 -23.95
C MET A 693 35.47 13.31 -25.34
N LEU A 694 36.43 14.26 -25.46
CA LEU A 694 37.13 14.53 -26.72
C LEU A 694 37.91 13.31 -27.22
N VAL A 695 38.69 12.69 -26.33
CA VAL A 695 39.54 11.53 -26.65
C VAL A 695 38.73 10.32 -27.11
N VAL A 696 37.56 10.07 -26.51
CA VAL A 696 36.70 8.93 -26.86
C VAL A 696 36.17 9.03 -28.29
N LEU A 697 35.92 10.24 -28.78
CA LEU A 697 35.41 10.49 -30.13
C LEU A 697 36.53 10.58 -31.19
N ASP A 698 37.77 10.87 -30.78
CA ASP A 698 38.95 10.99 -31.65
C ASP A 698 39.58 9.62 -31.99
N SER A 699 38.98 8.92 -32.97
CA SER A 699 39.25 7.51 -33.31
C SER A 699 40.52 7.23 -34.17
N LYS A 700 41.29 8.26 -34.58
CA LYS A 700 42.48 8.31 -35.49
C LYS A 700 42.18 8.70 -36.95
N PRO A 701 43.00 9.59 -37.59
CA PRO A 701 43.97 10.55 -37.00
C PRO A 701 43.26 11.70 -36.27
N THR A 702 44.01 12.57 -35.58
CA THR A 702 43.48 13.74 -34.84
C THR A 702 42.51 14.54 -35.70
N ARG A 703 41.24 14.62 -35.26
CA ARG A 703 40.21 15.43 -35.93
C ARG A 703 40.13 16.87 -35.44
N LEU A 704 40.93 17.24 -34.44
CA LEU A 704 40.97 18.59 -33.88
C LEU A 704 41.31 19.64 -34.94
N SER A 705 40.54 20.71 -34.95
CA SER A 705 40.81 21.93 -35.71
C SER A 705 42.06 22.65 -35.19
N GLU A 706 42.65 23.49 -36.04
CA GLU A 706 43.83 24.29 -35.69
C GLU A 706 43.57 25.28 -34.53
N GLU A 707 42.34 25.81 -34.46
CA GLU A 707 41.91 26.67 -33.35
C GLU A 707 41.88 25.89 -32.03
N SER A 708 41.31 24.69 -32.02
CA SER A 708 41.28 23.80 -30.85
C SER A 708 42.66 23.35 -30.42
N ILE A 709 43.56 23.04 -31.37
CA ILE A 709 44.97 22.70 -31.07
C ILE A 709 45.65 23.86 -30.35
N THR A 710 45.43 25.08 -30.83
CA THR A 710 46.01 26.29 -30.22
C THR A 710 45.42 26.53 -28.83
N ALA A 711 44.10 26.45 -28.66
CA ALA A 711 43.43 26.58 -27.38
C ALA A 711 43.91 25.55 -26.34
N LEU A 712 43.97 24.27 -26.74
CA LEU A 712 44.49 23.19 -25.90
C LEU A 712 45.96 23.38 -25.55
N SER A 713 46.80 23.85 -26.48
CA SER A 713 48.21 24.10 -26.19
C SER A 713 48.45 25.14 -25.09
N ASN A 714 47.53 26.09 -24.94
CA ASN A 714 47.58 27.11 -23.89
C ASN A 714 47.03 26.61 -22.55
N PHE A 715 46.05 25.69 -22.58
CA PHE A 715 45.40 25.15 -21.39
C PHE A 715 46.16 23.96 -20.77
N LEU A 716 46.57 22.97 -21.58
CA LEU A 716 47.16 21.71 -21.12
C LEU A 716 48.41 21.84 -20.24
N PRO A 717 49.34 22.80 -20.46
CA PRO A 717 50.48 23.00 -19.58
C PRO A 717 50.06 23.31 -18.14
N LYS A 718 49.09 24.21 -17.97
CA LYS A 718 48.56 24.61 -16.65
C LYS A 718 47.82 23.44 -16.00
N TYR A 719 46.94 22.79 -16.76
CA TYR A 719 46.23 21.60 -16.31
C TYR A 719 47.16 20.48 -15.79
N LEU A 720 48.23 20.16 -16.53
CA LEU A 720 49.19 19.13 -16.13
C LEU A 720 49.96 19.51 -14.86
N ILE A 721 50.29 20.79 -14.68
CA ILE A 721 50.89 21.31 -13.45
C ILE A 721 49.90 21.18 -12.27
N ASP A 722 48.64 21.52 -12.49
CA ASP A 722 47.59 21.43 -11.46
C ASP A 722 47.32 19.98 -11.05
N VAL A 723 47.40 19.02 -11.99
CA VAL A 723 47.28 17.59 -11.71
C VAL A 723 48.39 17.08 -10.80
N VAL A 724 49.64 17.53 -11.00
CA VAL A 724 50.77 17.14 -10.14
C VAL A 724 50.64 17.69 -8.72
N HIS A 725 50.06 18.88 -8.57
CA HIS A 725 49.80 19.48 -7.26
C HIS A 725 48.45 19.06 -6.65
N TYR A 726 47.65 18.26 -7.35
CA TYR A 726 46.32 17.87 -6.88
C TYR A 726 46.43 16.90 -5.69
N PRO A 727 45.78 17.18 -4.54
CA PRO A 727 45.92 16.37 -3.34
C PRO A 727 45.29 14.99 -3.52
N LEU A 728 46.12 14.00 -3.81
CA LEU A 728 45.76 12.59 -3.90
C LEU A 728 46.30 11.91 -2.64
N GLY A 729 45.43 11.34 -1.80
CA GLY A 729 45.88 10.56 -0.63
C GLY A 729 46.85 9.44 -1.03
N GLU A 730 47.64 8.96 -0.06
CA GLU A 730 48.91 8.17 -0.15
C GLU A 730 49.00 6.95 -1.11
N ALA A 731 47.98 6.64 -1.92
CA ALA A 731 48.01 5.64 -3.00
C ALA A 731 48.19 6.31 -4.38
N ASP A 732 49.40 6.80 -4.66
CA ASP A 732 49.62 7.99 -5.50
C ASP A 732 49.74 7.77 -7.03
N GLU A 733 50.32 6.67 -7.53
CA GLU A 733 50.59 6.58 -9.00
C GLU A 733 49.36 6.23 -9.87
N SER A 734 48.47 5.35 -9.41
CA SER A 734 47.33 4.89 -10.24
C SER A 734 46.26 5.97 -10.44
N ARG A 735 46.14 6.89 -9.47
CA ARG A 735 45.15 7.98 -9.48
C ARG A 735 45.62 9.15 -10.32
N GLN A 736 46.91 9.51 -10.28
CA GLN A 736 47.50 10.52 -11.16
C GLN A 736 47.39 10.11 -12.64
N ARG A 737 47.60 8.82 -12.94
CA ARG A 737 47.43 8.28 -14.31
C ARG A 737 46.03 8.53 -14.87
N TYR A 738 44.97 8.52 -14.05
CA TYR A 738 43.62 8.82 -14.54
C TYR A 738 43.51 10.23 -15.13
N TYR A 739 44.17 11.22 -14.54
CA TYR A 739 44.08 12.61 -14.99
C TYR A 739 44.98 12.93 -16.18
N ILE A 740 46.10 12.21 -16.29
CA ILE A 740 47.13 12.48 -17.32
C ILE A 740 46.88 11.74 -18.63
N LEU A 741 46.30 10.53 -18.57
CA LEU A 741 46.09 9.66 -19.73
C LEU A 741 45.37 10.33 -20.92
N PRO A 742 44.34 11.19 -20.74
CA PRO A 742 43.71 11.88 -21.86
C PRO A 742 44.68 12.77 -22.63
N CYS A 743 45.57 13.47 -21.93
CA CYS A 743 46.60 14.32 -22.54
C CYS A 743 47.58 13.49 -23.37
N PHE A 744 48.02 12.34 -22.84
CA PHE A 744 48.93 11.45 -23.57
C PHE A 744 48.30 10.92 -24.85
N PHE A 745 47.01 10.58 -24.81
CA PHE A 745 46.30 10.18 -26.02
C PHE A 745 46.28 11.32 -27.07
N LEU A 746 46.02 12.56 -26.66
CA LEU A 746 46.04 13.71 -27.57
C LEU A 746 47.44 13.97 -28.14
N PHE A 747 48.50 13.81 -27.35
CA PHE A 747 49.89 13.95 -27.79
C PHE A 747 50.31 12.87 -28.78
N ASP A 748 49.91 11.61 -28.55
CA ASP A 748 50.10 10.48 -29.49
C ASP A 748 49.42 10.73 -30.84
N ARG A 749 48.36 11.54 -30.86
CA ARG A 749 47.59 11.86 -32.07
C ARG A 749 48.08 13.11 -32.79
N SER A 750 48.69 14.06 -32.07
CA SER A 750 49.13 15.34 -32.62
C SER A 750 50.52 15.75 -32.11
N HIS A 751 51.54 15.47 -32.92
CA HIS A 751 52.92 15.95 -32.68
C HIS A 751 52.99 17.48 -32.56
N LYS A 752 52.15 18.18 -33.33
CA LYS A 752 52.05 19.66 -33.29
C LYS A 752 51.58 20.14 -31.92
N LEU A 753 50.55 19.50 -31.36
CA LEU A 753 50.05 19.83 -30.02
C LEU A 753 51.12 19.59 -28.96
N LEU A 754 51.80 18.44 -28.98
CA LEU A 754 52.87 18.12 -28.03
C LEU A 754 54.01 19.15 -28.09
N ARG A 755 54.47 19.51 -29.30
CA ARG A 755 55.50 20.55 -29.49
C ARG A 755 55.07 21.89 -28.91
N LEU A 756 53.84 22.33 -29.18
CA LEU A 756 53.32 23.60 -28.65
C LEU A 756 53.20 23.57 -27.12
N VAL A 757 52.78 22.46 -26.53
CA VAL A 757 52.71 22.28 -25.07
C VAL A 757 54.10 22.33 -24.44
N LEU A 758 55.11 21.68 -25.02
CA LEU A 758 56.50 21.75 -24.53
C LEU A 758 57.06 23.17 -24.59
N ASN A 759 56.80 23.89 -25.69
CA ASN A 759 57.20 25.30 -25.81
C ASN A 759 56.50 26.19 -24.78
N ALA A 760 55.20 25.96 -24.53
CA ALA A 760 54.44 26.69 -23.50
C ALA A 760 54.90 26.34 -22.07
N MET A 761 55.29 25.10 -21.79
CA MET A 761 55.93 24.73 -20.52
C MET A 761 57.28 25.44 -20.36
N SER A 762 58.05 25.56 -21.45
CA SER A 762 59.32 26.28 -21.47
C SER A 762 59.15 27.77 -21.16
N SER A 763 58.12 28.43 -21.71
CA SER A 763 57.83 29.83 -21.41
C SER A 763 57.32 30.03 -19.97
N LEU A 764 56.54 29.10 -19.44
CA LEU A 764 56.04 29.13 -18.05
C LEU A 764 57.16 29.10 -16.99
N ILE A 765 58.34 28.56 -17.35
CA ILE A 765 59.53 28.56 -16.50
C ILE A 765 60.18 29.94 -16.45
N THR A 766 60.20 30.66 -17.57
CA THR A 766 60.79 32.00 -17.66
C THR A 766 59.85 33.11 -17.17
N ASP A 767 58.53 32.89 -17.22
CA ASP A 767 57.53 33.86 -16.80
C ASP A 767 57.48 34.02 -15.27
N SER A 768 57.66 35.25 -14.79
CA SER A 768 57.63 35.65 -13.38
C SER A 768 56.22 35.94 -12.83
N THR A 769 55.18 35.72 -13.61
CA THR A 769 53.78 35.99 -13.23
C THR A 769 53.20 34.86 -12.35
N PRO A 770 52.48 35.18 -11.26
CA PRO A 770 51.83 34.18 -10.42
C PRO A 770 50.65 33.52 -11.14
N LEU A 771 50.51 32.19 -11.01
CA LEU A 771 49.31 31.46 -11.45
C LEU A 771 48.27 31.47 -10.30
N SER A 772 46.99 31.54 -10.66
CA SER A 772 45.90 31.64 -9.68
C SER A 772 45.71 30.38 -8.84
N SER A 773 45.26 30.61 -7.60
CA SER A 773 44.82 29.68 -6.53
C SER A 773 45.82 28.63 -6.07
N GLY A 774 46.76 29.06 -5.25
CA GLY A 774 47.72 28.22 -4.53
C GLY A 774 49.11 28.81 -4.66
N ASP A 775 49.57 29.54 -3.64
CA ASP A 775 50.85 30.22 -3.63
C ASP A 775 51.99 29.18 -3.73
N HIS A 776 52.46 28.97 -4.95
CA HIS A 776 53.44 27.98 -5.35
C HIS A 776 54.54 28.76 -6.09
N GLY A 777 55.57 29.17 -5.33
CA GLY A 777 56.70 29.97 -5.85
C GLY A 777 57.42 29.33 -7.04
N HIS A 778 58.24 30.11 -7.76
CA HIS A 778 58.93 29.68 -9.00
C HIS A 778 59.56 28.28 -8.94
N SER A 779 60.15 27.90 -7.79
CA SER A 779 60.74 26.58 -7.55
C SER A 779 59.75 25.41 -7.66
N SER A 780 58.52 25.58 -7.15
CA SER A 780 57.48 24.55 -7.21
C SER A 780 56.94 24.34 -8.63
N ARG A 781 56.79 25.41 -9.41
CA ARG A 781 56.42 25.34 -10.84
C ARG A 781 57.46 24.56 -11.65
N ILE A 782 58.75 24.86 -11.46
CA ILE A 782 59.86 24.13 -12.11
C ILE A 782 59.81 22.64 -11.73
N THR A 783 59.64 22.34 -10.43
CA THR A 783 59.57 20.96 -9.93
C THR A 783 58.38 20.20 -10.54
N ALA A 784 57.23 20.86 -10.71
CA ALA A 784 56.06 20.26 -11.33
C ALA A 784 56.22 20.02 -12.83
N VAL A 785 56.80 20.95 -13.58
CA VAL A 785 57.09 20.74 -15.01
C VAL A 785 58.03 19.54 -15.21
N VAL A 786 59.09 19.43 -14.40
CA VAL A 786 59.98 18.26 -14.44
C VAL A 786 59.23 16.98 -14.05
N SER A 787 58.34 17.03 -13.06
CA SER A 787 57.51 15.88 -12.67
C SER A 787 56.58 15.43 -13.79
N VAL A 788 55.98 16.36 -14.56
CA VAL A 788 55.17 16.04 -15.74
C VAL A 788 56.03 15.36 -16.82
N LEU A 789 57.24 15.87 -17.08
CA LEU A 789 58.16 15.25 -18.05
C LEU A 789 58.60 13.84 -17.63
N LEU A 790 58.84 13.62 -16.33
CA LEU A 790 59.10 12.27 -15.80
C LEU A 790 57.90 11.33 -16.02
N LEU A 791 56.68 11.81 -15.79
CA LEU A 791 55.46 11.03 -16.02
C LEU A 791 55.25 10.71 -17.50
N MET A 792 55.59 11.64 -18.40
CA MET A 792 55.60 11.42 -19.84
C MET A 792 56.67 10.38 -20.25
N HIS A 793 57.88 10.46 -19.71
CA HIS A 793 58.96 9.53 -19.99
C HIS A 793 58.66 8.10 -19.51
N LYS A 794 57.87 7.94 -18.44
CA LYS A 794 57.40 6.63 -17.97
C LYS A 794 56.43 5.94 -18.95
N ASP A 795 55.82 6.65 -19.89
CA ASP A 795 54.94 6.08 -20.91
C ASP A 795 55.71 5.81 -22.22
N SER A 796 55.83 4.53 -22.60
CA SER A 796 56.62 4.10 -23.77
C SER A 796 56.27 4.78 -25.10
N LYS A 797 55.01 5.21 -25.31
CA LYS A 797 54.62 5.87 -26.56
C LYS A 797 55.03 7.33 -26.54
N ILE A 798 54.79 8.01 -25.41
CA ILE A 798 55.16 9.41 -25.25
C ILE A 798 56.68 9.57 -25.18
N GLU A 799 57.39 8.63 -24.59
CA GLU A 799 58.86 8.58 -24.59
C GLU A 799 59.43 8.61 -26.03
N GLN A 800 58.88 7.81 -26.94
CA GLN A 800 59.27 7.83 -28.35
C GLN A 800 59.01 9.21 -28.98
N LEU A 801 57.88 9.85 -28.66
CA LEU A 801 57.55 11.18 -29.16
C LEU A 801 58.46 12.27 -28.59
N LEU A 802 58.82 12.16 -27.31
CA LEU A 802 59.79 13.05 -26.67
C LEU A 802 61.19 12.90 -27.29
N SER A 803 61.57 11.69 -27.72
CA SER A 803 62.84 11.48 -28.43
C SER A 803 62.90 12.22 -29.77
N LEU A 804 61.76 12.34 -30.46
CA LEU A 804 61.62 13.11 -31.70
C LEU A 804 61.57 14.63 -31.46
N LEU A 805 61.27 15.07 -30.24
CA LEU A 805 61.16 16.48 -29.82
C LEU A 805 62.25 16.84 -28.78
N ARG A 806 63.44 16.25 -28.94
CA ARG A 806 64.56 16.44 -28.01
C ARG A 806 64.98 17.90 -27.89
N ALA A 807 64.95 18.67 -28.98
CA ALA A 807 65.33 20.08 -28.98
C ALA A 807 64.47 20.93 -28.04
N GLU A 808 63.17 20.65 -27.95
CA GLU A 808 62.23 21.33 -27.07
C GLU A 808 62.45 20.95 -25.60
N VAL A 809 62.80 19.69 -25.32
CA VAL A 809 63.16 19.23 -23.96
C VAL A 809 64.49 19.85 -23.50
N ASP A 810 65.47 19.95 -24.40
CA ASP A 810 66.75 20.61 -24.13
C ASP A 810 66.56 22.12 -23.87
N LEU A 811 65.62 22.77 -24.58
CA LEU A 811 65.25 24.17 -24.34
C LEU A 811 64.68 24.37 -22.93
N ILE A 812 63.81 23.47 -22.47
CA ILE A 812 63.30 23.48 -21.09
C ILE A 812 64.46 23.39 -20.09
N SER A 813 65.41 22.47 -20.32
CA SER A 813 66.59 22.32 -19.46
C SER A 813 67.45 23.58 -19.45
N GLN A 814 67.67 24.22 -20.60
CA GLN A 814 68.44 25.47 -20.70
C GLN A 814 67.76 26.62 -19.95
N ASN A 815 66.43 26.71 -20.02
CA ASN A 815 65.66 27.73 -19.31
C ASN A 815 65.65 27.51 -17.79
N ILE A 816 65.64 26.27 -17.31
CA ILE A 816 65.77 26.00 -15.87
C ILE A 816 67.18 26.41 -15.37
N CYS A 817 68.23 26.10 -16.14
CA CYS A 817 69.60 26.52 -15.84
C CYS A 817 69.75 28.06 -15.85
N SER A 818 69.11 28.76 -16.79
CA SER A 818 69.15 30.22 -16.88
C SER A 818 68.47 30.87 -15.67
N VAL A 819 67.32 30.35 -15.22
CA VAL A 819 66.62 30.81 -14.00
C VAL A 819 67.46 30.54 -12.74
N GLN A 820 68.12 29.38 -12.64
CA GLN A 820 69.01 29.08 -11.52
C GLN A 820 70.22 30.03 -11.45
N SER A 821 70.75 30.42 -12.62
CA SER A 821 71.90 31.34 -12.73
C SER A 821 71.53 32.82 -12.53
N SER A 822 70.33 33.23 -12.95
CA SER A 822 69.87 34.63 -12.89
C SER A 822 69.26 35.01 -11.54
N ALA A 823 68.60 34.08 -10.84
CA ALA A 823 67.97 34.29 -9.53
C ALA A 823 68.89 33.96 -8.34
N GLY A 824 70.20 33.83 -8.57
CA GLY A 824 71.19 33.34 -7.60
C GLY A 824 71.29 34.11 -6.27
N SER A 825 70.80 35.35 -6.19
CA SER A 825 70.80 36.19 -4.99
C SER A 825 69.44 36.30 -4.27
N SER A 826 68.33 35.89 -4.89
CA SER A 826 66.96 36.05 -4.35
C SER A 826 66.29 34.75 -3.86
N LEU A 827 66.81 33.59 -4.23
CA LEU A 827 66.24 32.27 -3.88
C LEU A 827 66.77 31.72 -2.55
N SER A 828 65.87 31.18 -1.74
CA SER A 828 66.22 30.47 -0.50
C SER A 828 67.04 29.20 -0.78
N VAL A 829 67.83 28.74 0.20
CA VAL A 829 68.65 27.51 0.08
C VAL A 829 67.78 26.29 -0.26
N GLY A 830 66.57 26.21 0.32
CA GLY A 830 65.62 25.13 0.04
C GLY A 830 65.07 25.14 -1.40
N GLU A 831 64.82 26.31 -1.97
CA GLU A 831 64.35 26.46 -3.35
C GLU A 831 65.44 26.12 -4.37
N ARG A 832 66.69 26.53 -4.10
CA ARG A 832 67.85 26.16 -4.91
C ARG A 832 68.09 24.66 -4.91
N HIS A 833 67.95 24.01 -3.76
CA HIS A 833 68.06 22.56 -3.66
C HIS A 833 66.96 21.84 -4.47
N LYS A 834 65.70 22.30 -4.38
CA LYS A 834 64.59 21.74 -5.18
C LYS A 834 64.80 21.89 -6.70
N ILE A 835 65.26 23.06 -7.16
CA ILE A 835 65.56 23.30 -8.58
C ILE A 835 66.73 22.42 -9.04
N GLN A 836 67.76 22.25 -8.22
CA GLN A 836 68.89 21.36 -8.53
C GLN A 836 68.45 19.89 -8.64
N CYS A 837 67.64 19.40 -7.70
CA CYS A 837 67.08 18.05 -7.76
C CYS A 837 66.22 17.84 -9.02
N ALA A 838 65.42 18.83 -9.41
CA ALA A 838 64.63 18.80 -10.64
C ALA A 838 65.53 18.75 -11.90
N LEU A 839 66.64 19.50 -11.93
CA LEU A 839 67.64 19.42 -13.01
C LEU A 839 68.30 18.04 -13.10
N ASP A 840 68.63 17.43 -11.96
CA ASP A 840 69.26 16.11 -11.95
C ASP A 840 68.29 14.98 -12.36
N GLN A 841 66.99 15.13 -12.03
CA GLN A 841 65.91 14.30 -12.56
C GLN A 841 65.67 14.51 -14.07
N LEU A 842 65.83 15.74 -14.58
CA LEU A 842 65.70 16.00 -16.02
C LEU A 842 66.90 15.45 -16.82
N LYS A 843 68.10 15.47 -16.24
CA LYS A 843 69.32 14.86 -16.81
C LYS A 843 69.19 13.36 -17.00
N THR A 844 68.46 12.68 -16.11
CA THR A 844 68.21 11.23 -16.24
C THR A 844 67.27 10.93 -17.42
N ILE A 845 66.33 11.81 -17.76
CA ILE A 845 65.50 11.72 -18.97
C ILE A 845 66.29 12.04 -20.25
N THR A 846 67.10 13.10 -20.24
CA THR A 846 67.87 13.51 -21.44
C THR A 846 69.04 12.57 -21.77
N SER A 847 69.53 11.81 -20.79
CA SER A 847 70.56 10.78 -20.99
C SER A 847 70.00 9.42 -21.44
N SER A 848 68.75 9.09 -21.12
CA SER A 848 68.08 7.87 -21.59
C SER A 848 67.54 7.99 -23.03
N LEU A 849 67.33 9.20 -23.54
CA LEU A 849 66.87 9.44 -24.91
C LEU A 849 68.00 9.23 -25.93
N PRO A 850 67.78 8.45 -27.02
CA PRO A 850 68.80 8.15 -28.03
C PRO A 850 69.44 9.42 -28.59
N GLN A 851 70.77 9.42 -28.71
CA GLN A 851 71.52 10.51 -29.33
C GLN A 851 71.25 10.47 -30.84
N GLU A 852 70.66 11.52 -31.42
CA GLU A 852 70.65 11.66 -32.87
C GLU A 852 72.11 11.68 -33.35
N MET A 853 72.53 10.60 -34.03
CA MET A 853 73.74 10.65 -34.84
C MET A 853 73.47 11.63 -35.97
N LYS A 854 73.99 12.86 -35.81
CA LYS A 854 74.19 13.80 -36.91
C LYS A 854 75.02 13.11 -37.99
N ASN A 855 74.39 12.60 -39.03
CA ASN A 855 75.07 12.35 -40.29
C ASN A 855 75.07 13.66 -41.08
N ALA A 856 76.28 14.09 -41.42
CA ALA A 856 76.64 15.26 -42.19
C ALA A 856 76.11 15.24 -43.62
#